data_AF-A0A1B8EMH1-F1
#
_entry.id   AF-A0A1B8EMH1-F1
#
_cell.length_a   1.000
_cell.length_b   1.000
_cell.length_c   1.000
_cell.angle_alpha   90.00
_cell.angle_beta   90.00
_cell.angle_gamma   90.00
#
_symmetry.space_group_name_H-M   'P 1'
#
loop_
_entity.id
_entity.type
_entity.pdbx_description
1 polymer ?
#
loop_
_entity_poly.entity_id
_entity_poly.type
_entity_poly.pdbx_seq_one_letter_code
_entity_poly.pdbx_strand_id
1 'polypeptide(L)'
;MLASRQLLGAAQRRAVIQHGLRRTMATASDASLDQKVTQNIHEKNNFINYKKMSENLAIVRGRLNRPLTYAEKILYSHLDDPHGQEIERGSSYLRLRPDRVACQDATAQMAILQFMSAGMPSVANPTTVHCDHLIEAQIGGDKDLARAVSINKEVYDFLATACAKYNIGFWKPGSGIIHQILLENYAFPGGLLIGTDSHTPNAGGLGMCAIGVGGADAVDVMANLPWELKAPKVIGVKLTGQMSGWTSPKDIILKVAGILTVKGGTGAIVEYHGPGVNGISCTGMATICNMGAEIGATTSLFPFNDRMYDYLAVTKRKDIGDFSRAYAKELREDEGAEYDQLIEINLSELEPHVNGPFTPDLATPISKFSEAVKANGWPEELKVGLIGSCTNSSYEDMSRAASIARDALDHGIKAKALFTVTPGSEQIRATIERDGQLATLEEFGGMVLANACGPCIGQWDRKDVKKGEANSIISSYNRNFTGRNDANPATHAFVTSPDLVVAMTIAGSLHFNPLTDKLVGADGKEFLLKAPSGNGLPESGSFDPGQNTYQAPPAERSGVSVAVSPTSDRLQLLEPFKAWDGKDAENLPILIKCDGKTTTDHISMAGPWLKYRGHLDNISNNMLIGAINSANGEANKVQNYTTGEWDAVPATARDYKSKNIPWVVIGDWNYGEGSSREHAALEPRHLGGLAIITRSFARIHETNLKKQGMLPLTFANPEDYDKIKPEDKVDLLCTELEVGKPFTMRVHPKDGKTFEVKLAHTYNAPQVEWFKNGSALNTMAKANAAKA
;
A
#
# COMPACT_ATOMS: atom_id res chain seq x y z
N MET A 1 24.15 -61.24 81.54
CA MET A 1 25.52 -60.72 81.30
C MET A 1 25.34 -59.48 80.45
N LEU A 2 25.43 -58.29 81.07
CA LEU A 2 26.59 -57.39 81.02
C LEU A 2 26.81 -56.86 79.59
N ALA A 3 26.92 -55.58 79.26
CA ALA A 3 26.89 -54.29 79.96
C ALA A 3 27.18 -53.28 78.80
N SER A 4 26.32 -52.30 78.51
CA SER A 4 26.50 -50.87 78.87
C SER A 4 27.92 -50.32 78.64
N ARG A 5 28.20 -49.15 78.04
CA ARG A 5 27.51 -47.85 78.08
C ARG A 5 28.37 -46.78 77.37
N GLN A 6 27.79 -45.58 77.19
CA GLN A 6 28.39 -44.23 77.00
C GLN A 6 28.49 -43.71 75.55
N LEU A 7 28.10 -42.47 75.19
CA LEU A 7 27.31 -41.39 75.83
C LEU A 7 27.18 -40.24 74.79
N LEU A 8 26.17 -39.36 74.97
CA LEU A 8 25.95 -38.02 74.37
C LEU A 8 25.34 -37.98 72.95
N GLY A 9 24.30 -37.22 72.63
CA GLY A 9 23.38 -36.31 73.34
C GLY A 9 22.36 -35.85 72.28
N ALA A 10 21.06 -35.99 72.55
CA ALA A 10 20.14 -34.91 72.92
C ALA A 10 19.29 -34.35 71.75
N ALA A 11 18.00 -34.74 71.81
CA ALA A 11 16.79 -33.97 71.48
C ALA A 11 16.61 -33.39 70.06
N GLN A 12 15.86 -34.13 69.23
CA GLN A 12 15.07 -33.57 68.14
C GLN A 12 13.82 -32.85 68.70
N ARG A 13 13.73 -31.53 68.50
CA ARG A 13 12.47 -30.79 68.49
C ARG A 13 12.16 -30.34 67.07
N ARG A 14 11.02 -30.80 66.54
CA ARG A 14 10.41 -30.31 65.31
C ARG A 14 10.08 -28.83 65.46
N ALA A 15 10.69 -27.97 64.64
CA ALA A 15 10.21 -26.63 64.36
C ALA A 15 9.64 -26.61 62.95
N VAL A 16 8.37 -26.26 62.84
CA VAL A 16 7.66 -25.98 61.60
C VAL A 16 8.26 -24.71 61.00
N ILE A 17 8.96 -24.83 59.86
CA ILE A 17 9.39 -23.67 59.08
C ILE A 17 8.33 -23.41 58.01
N GLN A 18 7.52 -22.38 58.24
CA GLN A 18 6.70 -21.73 57.22
C GLN A 18 7.62 -21.34 56.04
N HIS A 19 7.45 -22.00 54.90
CA HIS A 19 8.00 -21.50 53.64
C HIS A 19 7.16 -20.30 53.21
N GLY A 20 7.70 -19.10 53.44
CA GLY A 20 7.18 -17.89 52.83
C GLY A 20 7.24 -18.03 51.31
N LEU A 21 6.07 -17.96 50.68
CA LEU A 21 5.92 -17.75 49.25
C LEU A 21 6.59 -16.42 48.87
N ARG A 22 7.86 -16.47 48.46
CA ARG A 22 8.46 -15.38 47.70
C ARG A 22 7.89 -15.44 46.28
N ARG A 23 7.01 -14.49 45.96
CA ARG A 23 6.70 -14.12 44.57
C ARG A 23 8.02 -13.66 43.92
N THR A 24 8.62 -14.49 43.09
CA THR A 24 9.65 -14.06 42.14
C THR A 24 8.95 -13.43 40.94
N MET A 25 8.77 -12.10 40.99
CA MET A 25 8.40 -11.27 39.85
C MET A 25 9.70 -10.70 39.24
N ALA A 26 9.75 -10.65 37.90
CA ALA A 26 10.88 -10.35 37.02
C ALA A 26 11.81 -11.55 36.73
N THR A 27 11.54 -12.24 35.62
CA THR A 27 12.51 -13.13 34.96
C THR A 27 13.66 -12.29 34.42
N ALA A 28 14.89 -12.76 34.62
CA ALA A 28 16.12 -12.12 34.09
C ALA A 28 16.17 -12.05 32.54
N SER A 29 15.15 -12.54 31.83
CA SER A 29 15.06 -12.55 30.36
C SER A 29 14.87 -11.16 29.76
N ASP A 30 14.10 -10.28 30.43
CA ASP A 30 13.60 -9.06 29.80
C ASP A 30 14.52 -7.85 30.03
N ALA A 31 15.53 -7.98 30.89
CA ALA A 31 16.55 -6.94 31.08
C ALA A 31 17.30 -6.60 29.78
N SER A 32 17.36 -7.56 28.85
CA SER A 32 17.93 -7.35 27.51
C SER A 32 17.07 -6.44 26.62
N LEU A 33 15.77 -6.25 26.94
CA LEU A 33 14.81 -5.45 26.18
C LEU A 33 14.75 -3.98 26.63
N ASP A 34 15.43 -3.61 27.72
CA ASP A 34 15.54 -2.22 28.21
C ASP A 34 16.52 -1.34 27.40
N GLN A 35 17.13 -1.90 26.35
CA GLN A 35 18.09 -1.20 25.51
C GLN A 35 17.43 -0.06 24.71
N LYS A 36 18.15 1.07 24.57
CA LYS A 36 17.73 2.21 23.74
C LYS A 36 18.31 2.10 22.34
N VAL A 37 17.68 1.31 21.49
CA VAL A 37 18.03 1.17 20.07
C VAL A 37 17.11 2.05 19.24
N THR A 38 17.67 2.92 18.39
CA THR A 38 16.85 3.84 17.58
C THR A 38 16.07 3.08 16.51
N GLN A 39 14.93 3.63 16.09
CA GLN A 39 14.11 3.01 15.03
C GLN A 39 14.78 3.09 13.65
N ASN A 40 15.69 4.05 13.44
CA ASN A 40 16.40 4.27 12.19
C ASN A 40 17.66 5.14 12.41
N ILE A 41 18.36 5.43 11.31
CA ILE A 41 19.63 6.17 11.29
C ILE A 41 19.46 7.71 11.18
N HIS A 42 18.25 8.21 10.88
CA HIS A 42 18.00 9.63 10.61
C HIS A 42 17.41 10.37 11.81
N GLU A 43 16.53 9.70 12.55
CA GLU A 43 15.71 10.29 13.60
C GLU A 43 16.30 9.95 14.98
N LYS A 44 16.66 10.98 15.75
CA LYS A 44 17.14 10.82 17.13
C LYS A 44 15.95 10.76 18.09
N ASN A 45 16.14 10.09 19.23
CA ASN A 45 15.18 9.99 20.34
C ASN A 45 13.89 9.20 20.05
N ASN A 46 13.83 8.44 18.97
CA ASN A 46 12.77 7.48 18.70
C ASN A 46 13.36 6.07 18.78
N PHE A 47 12.85 5.26 19.73
CA PHE A 47 13.44 3.97 20.06
C PHE A 47 12.46 2.82 19.78
N ILE A 48 13.01 1.67 19.40
CA ILE A 48 12.25 0.42 19.30
C ILE A 48 11.87 -0.01 20.72
N ASN A 49 10.62 -0.39 20.94
CA ASN A 49 10.11 -0.72 22.27
C ASN A 49 9.61 -2.16 22.39
N TYR A 50 10.52 -3.13 22.16
CA TYR A 50 10.21 -4.56 22.31
C TYR A 50 9.77 -4.94 23.72
N LYS A 51 10.21 -4.21 24.75
CA LYS A 51 9.74 -4.41 26.12
C LYS A 51 8.23 -4.18 26.24
N LYS A 52 7.74 -3.02 25.81
CA LYS A 52 6.30 -2.72 25.81
C LYS A 52 5.53 -3.73 24.96
N MET A 53 6.08 -4.13 23.82
CA MET A 53 5.45 -5.15 22.98
C MET A 53 5.31 -6.48 23.71
N SER A 54 6.35 -6.92 24.43
CA SER A 54 6.34 -8.12 25.26
C SER A 54 5.29 -8.05 26.38
N GLU A 55 5.25 -6.92 27.09
CA GLU A 55 4.29 -6.67 28.18
C GLU A 55 2.83 -6.73 27.67
N ASN A 56 2.56 -6.05 26.55
CA ASN A 56 1.25 -6.07 25.89
C ASN A 56 0.85 -7.48 25.44
N LEU A 57 1.78 -8.24 24.85
CA LEU A 57 1.52 -9.61 24.42
C LEU A 57 1.28 -10.56 25.58
N ALA A 58 1.96 -10.38 26.72
CA ALA A 58 1.69 -11.17 27.91
C ALA A 58 0.25 -10.98 28.40
N ILE A 59 -0.26 -9.74 28.37
CA ILE A 59 -1.65 -9.42 28.69
C ILE A 59 -2.61 -10.10 27.70
N VAL A 60 -2.38 -9.92 26.40
CA VAL A 60 -3.27 -10.49 25.36
C VAL A 60 -3.27 -12.01 25.39
N ARG A 61 -2.12 -12.66 25.57
CA ARG A 61 -2.03 -14.13 25.69
C ARG A 61 -2.80 -14.66 26.88
N GLY A 62 -2.72 -13.99 28.04
CA GLY A 62 -3.49 -14.37 29.22
C GLY A 62 -5.02 -14.26 29.02
N ARG A 63 -5.46 -13.42 28.07
CA ARG A 63 -6.88 -13.26 27.72
C ARG A 63 -7.33 -14.27 26.66
N LEU A 64 -6.54 -14.48 25.61
CA LEU A 64 -6.93 -15.29 24.45
C LEU A 64 -6.65 -16.79 24.61
N ASN A 65 -5.65 -17.18 25.42
CA ASN A 65 -5.28 -18.58 25.71
C ASN A 65 -5.14 -19.48 24.47
N ARG A 66 -4.58 -18.94 23.37
CA ARG A 66 -4.28 -19.67 22.14
C ARG A 66 -2.96 -19.17 21.51
N PRO A 67 -2.31 -19.97 20.65
CA PRO A 67 -1.22 -19.51 19.81
C PRO A 67 -1.62 -18.31 18.94
N LEU A 68 -0.68 -17.39 18.73
CA LEU A 68 -0.86 -16.20 17.88
C LEU A 68 -0.04 -16.33 16.61
N THR A 69 -0.62 -15.91 15.48
CA THR A 69 0.16 -15.73 14.23
C THR A 69 1.12 -14.55 14.40
N TYR A 70 2.10 -14.40 13.50
CA TYR A 70 3.02 -13.27 13.61
C TYR A 70 2.30 -11.92 13.43
N ALA A 71 1.38 -11.83 12.48
CA ALA A 71 0.53 -10.66 12.26
C ALA A 71 -0.25 -10.26 13.54
N GLU A 72 -0.84 -11.25 14.22
CA GLU A 72 -1.53 -11.03 15.48
C GLU A 72 -0.59 -10.51 16.57
N LYS A 73 0.62 -11.07 16.68
CA LYS A 73 1.60 -10.60 17.66
C LYS A 73 1.93 -9.12 17.46
N ILE A 74 2.18 -8.69 16.22
CA ILE A 74 2.48 -7.27 15.96
C ILE A 74 1.25 -6.41 16.27
N LEU A 75 0.07 -6.74 15.73
CA LEU A 75 -1.12 -5.89 15.96
C LEU A 75 -1.48 -5.81 17.44
N TYR A 76 -1.45 -6.93 18.16
CA TYR A 76 -1.90 -6.98 19.55
C TYR A 76 -0.88 -6.39 20.51
N SER A 77 0.42 -6.43 20.17
CA SER A 77 1.45 -5.71 20.93
C SER A 77 1.34 -4.19 20.80
N HIS A 78 0.63 -3.69 19.78
CA HIS A 78 0.44 -2.26 19.49
C HIS A 78 -0.94 -1.72 19.89
N LEU A 79 -1.72 -2.48 20.66
CA LEU A 79 -3.00 -2.01 21.18
C LEU A 79 -2.83 -0.83 22.13
N ASP A 80 -3.72 0.15 22.01
CA ASP A 80 -3.82 1.29 22.92
C ASP A 80 -4.26 0.84 24.33
N ASP A 81 -5.16 -0.15 24.39
CA ASP A 81 -5.64 -0.79 25.63
C ASP A 81 -5.63 -2.32 25.49
N PRO A 82 -4.52 -3.00 25.79
CA PRO A 82 -4.43 -4.46 25.68
C PRO A 82 -5.30 -5.21 26.70
N HIS A 83 -5.78 -4.56 27.77
CA HIS A 83 -6.64 -5.18 28.77
C HIS A 83 -8.11 -5.21 28.34
N GLY A 84 -8.62 -4.09 27.83
CA GLY A 84 -10.02 -3.90 27.50
C GLY A 84 -10.39 -4.12 26.03
N GLN A 85 -9.42 -4.17 25.12
CA GLN A 85 -9.69 -4.32 23.69
C GLN A 85 -10.41 -5.64 23.37
N GLU A 86 -11.55 -5.57 22.70
CA GLU A 86 -12.19 -6.73 22.08
C GLU A 86 -11.40 -7.19 20.84
N ILE A 87 -11.16 -8.50 20.73
CA ILE A 87 -10.32 -9.08 19.68
C ILE A 87 -11.04 -10.28 19.06
N GLU A 88 -11.71 -10.01 17.94
CA GLU A 88 -12.33 -11.03 17.09
C GLU A 88 -11.98 -10.75 15.63
N ARG A 89 -11.27 -11.69 14.97
CA ARG A 89 -10.87 -11.58 13.56
C ARG A 89 -12.11 -11.35 12.68
N GLY A 90 -12.02 -10.39 11.77
CA GLY A 90 -13.09 -10.04 10.83
C GLY A 90 -14.25 -9.26 11.42
N SER A 91 -14.22 -8.92 12.72
CA SER A 91 -15.35 -8.32 13.44
C SER A 91 -14.94 -7.05 14.20
N SER A 92 -14.08 -7.16 15.22
CA SER A 92 -13.74 -6.03 16.10
C SER A 92 -12.94 -4.94 15.39
N TYR A 93 -13.05 -3.70 15.86
CA TYR A 93 -12.13 -2.62 15.49
C TYR A 93 -11.03 -2.49 16.54
N LEU A 94 -9.80 -2.82 16.16
CA LEU A 94 -8.60 -2.66 16.98
C LEU A 94 -8.21 -1.19 17.05
N ARG A 95 -7.98 -0.68 18.27
CA ARG A 95 -7.42 0.66 18.48
C ARG A 95 -5.91 0.52 18.68
N LEU A 96 -5.15 0.99 17.70
CA LEU A 96 -3.72 0.73 17.56
C LEU A 96 -2.90 2.02 17.71
N ARG A 97 -1.64 1.83 18.08
CA ARG A 97 -0.61 2.88 18.14
C ARG A 97 0.53 2.55 17.20
N PRO A 98 0.46 2.95 15.91
CA PRO A 98 1.56 2.81 14.98
C PRO A 98 2.82 3.52 15.48
N ASP A 99 3.99 2.94 15.20
CA ASP A 99 5.28 3.53 15.56
C ASP A 99 5.56 4.78 14.75
N ARG A 100 5.21 4.75 13.45
CA ARG A 100 5.50 5.82 12.50
C ARG A 100 4.50 5.95 11.38
N VAL A 101 4.58 7.10 10.71
CA VAL A 101 3.80 7.45 9.53
C VAL A 101 4.75 7.73 8.35
N ALA A 102 4.33 7.37 7.13
CA ALA A 102 5.02 7.74 5.91
C ALA A 102 4.05 8.25 4.86
N CYS A 103 4.39 9.33 4.17
CA CYS A 103 3.58 9.91 3.13
C CYS A 103 4.39 10.11 1.84
N GLN A 104 3.75 9.98 0.69
CA GLN A 104 4.33 10.33 -0.60
C GLN A 104 3.72 11.65 -1.10
N ASP A 105 4.43 12.41 -1.93
CA ASP A 105 4.10 13.80 -2.29
C ASP A 105 2.72 14.01 -2.92
N ALA A 106 2.17 13.04 -3.65
CA ALA A 106 0.81 13.12 -4.19
C ALA A 106 -0.29 12.98 -3.12
N THR A 107 -0.05 12.32 -1.98
CA THR A 107 -1.03 12.22 -0.88
C THR A 107 -0.66 13.06 0.34
N ALA A 108 0.62 13.34 0.54
CA ALA A 108 1.16 14.17 1.62
C ALA A 108 0.58 15.59 1.58
N GLN A 109 0.32 16.13 0.38
CA GLN A 109 -0.28 17.45 0.22
C GLN A 109 -1.57 17.57 1.03
N MET A 110 -2.51 16.66 0.78
CA MET A 110 -3.83 16.67 1.42
C MET A 110 -3.78 16.24 2.88
N ALA A 111 -2.93 15.26 3.22
CA ALA A 111 -2.73 14.85 4.62
C ALA A 111 -2.20 16.01 5.49
N ILE A 112 -1.20 16.74 4.99
CA ILE A 112 -0.63 17.90 5.70
C ILE A 112 -1.63 19.04 5.78
N LEU A 113 -2.39 19.34 4.72
CA LEU A 113 -3.44 20.36 4.77
C LEU A 113 -4.51 20.03 5.84
N GLN A 114 -4.91 18.77 5.95
CA GLN A 114 -5.79 18.30 7.02
C GLN A 114 -5.12 18.44 8.41
N PHE A 115 -3.87 18.03 8.56
CA PHE A 115 -3.13 18.21 9.82
C PHE A 115 -3.00 19.69 10.23
N MET A 116 -2.71 20.58 9.28
CA MET A 116 -2.64 22.03 9.49
C MET A 116 -3.95 22.56 10.05
N SER A 117 -5.09 22.12 9.51
CA SER A 117 -6.41 22.54 9.96
C SER A 117 -6.77 22.02 11.37
N ALA A 118 -6.09 20.97 11.86
CA ALA A 118 -6.23 20.49 13.23
C ALA A 118 -5.57 21.44 14.26
N GLY A 119 -4.73 22.38 13.82
CA GLY A 119 -4.11 23.40 14.66
C GLY A 119 -2.96 22.90 15.55
N MET A 120 -2.44 21.69 15.31
CA MET A 120 -1.38 21.10 16.14
C MET A 120 0.01 21.67 15.79
N PRO A 121 0.90 21.87 16.78
CA PRO A 121 2.22 22.48 16.54
C PRO A 121 3.27 21.51 15.96
N SER A 122 3.07 20.20 16.08
CA SER A 122 3.95 19.16 15.55
C SER A 122 3.26 17.80 15.52
N VAL A 123 3.74 16.92 14.65
CA VAL A 123 3.33 15.51 14.69
C VAL A 123 3.77 14.85 15.99
N ALA A 124 2.97 13.90 16.48
CA ALA A 124 3.23 13.13 17.69
C ALA A 124 4.17 11.94 17.46
N ASN A 125 4.07 11.32 16.28
CA ASN A 125 4.88 10.18 15.88
C ASN A 125 5.86 10.56 14.76
N PRO A 126 7.02 9.89 14.66
CA PRO A 126 7.92 10.05 13.54
C PRO A 126 7.18 9.93 12.21
N THR A 127 7.36 10.94 11.36
CA THR A 127 6.65 11.06 10.09
C THR A 127 7.64 11.46 9.01
N THR A 128 7.53 10.87 7.83
CA THR A 128 8.33 11.27 6.66
C THR A 128 7.48 11.54 5.42
N VAL A 129 7.92 12.48 4.59
CA VAL A 129 7.37 12.75 3.26
C VAL A 129 8.42 12.42 2.20
N HIS A 130 7.99 11.75 1.12
CA HIS A 130 8.84 11.30 0.01
C HIS A 130 8.35 11.91 -1.32
N CYS A 131 9.23 12.54 -2.09
CA CYS A 131 8.89 13.18 -3.37
C CYS A 131 9.21 12.30 -4.58
N ASP A 132 8.27 11.45 -4.97
CA ASP A 132 8.44 10.39 -5.97
C ASP A 132 7.29 10.27 -7.00
N HIS A 133 6.13 10.90 -6.79
CA HIS A 133 4.98 10.78 -7.70
C HIS A 133 4.86 11.94 -8.71
N LEU A 134 5.61 13.01 -8.56
CA LEU A 134 5.52 14.21 -9.41
C LEU A 134 6.67 14.36 -10.42
N ILE A 135 7.43 13.29 -10.67
CA ILE A 135 8.51 13.25 -11.66
C ILE A 135 8.07 12.43 -12.87
N GLU A 136 7.82 13.12 -13.99
CA GLU A 136 7.38 12.51 -15.24
C GLU A 136 8.56 12.03 -16.08
N ALA A 137 8.52 10.76 -16.50
CA ALA A 137 9.49 10.18 -17.41
C ALA A 137 9.29 10.71 -18.84
N GLN A 138 10.35 11.18 -19.48
CA GLN A 138 10.32 11.70 -20.85
C GLN A 138 11.64 11.46 -21.59
N ILE A 139 12.75 11.97 -21.09
CA ILE A 139 14.05 11.96 -21.79
C ILE A 139 15.24 11.51 -20.94
N GLY A 140 15.00 11.01 -19.73
CA GLY A 140 16.02 10.41 -18.87
C GLY A 140 16.21 11.15 -17.54
N GLY A 141 16.77 10.43 -16.57
CA GLY A 141 16.70 10.78 -15.14
C GLY A 141 17.04 12.23 -14.78
N ASP A 142 18.22 12.72 -15.12
CA ASP A 142 18.66 14.06 -14.71
C ASP A 142 17.80 15.18 -15.28
N LYS A 143 17.43 15.06 -16.57
CA LYS A 143 16.64 16.07 -17.27
C LYS A 143 15.20 16.07 -16.78
N ASP A 144 14.64 14.88 -16.58
CA ASP A 144 13.28 14.70 -16.07
C ASP A 144 13.17 15.21 -14.62
N LEU A 145 14.18 14.95 -13.78
CA LEU A 145 14.24 15.48 -12.42
C LEU A 145 14.36 17.01 -12.39
N ALA A 146 15.26 17.59 -13.17
CA ALA A 146 15.41 19.04 -13.24
C ALA A 146 14.12 19.73 -13.69
N ARG A 147 13.44 19.15 -14.70
CA ARG A 147 12.13 19.61 -15.16
C ARG A 147 11.07 19.50 -14.07
N ALA A 148 11.01 18.38 -13.36
CA ALA A 148 10.04 18.17 -12.28
C ALA A 148 10.25 19.16 -11.13
N VAL A 149 11.50 19.44 -10.73
CA VAL A 149 11.83 20.46 -9.72
C VAL A 149 11.35 21.85 -10.14
N SER A 150 11.47 22.20 -11.43
CA SER A 150 10.97 23.47 -11.95
C SER A 150 9.44 23.53 -11.97
N ILE A 151 8.78 22.51 -12.55
CA ILE A 151 7.31 22.48 -12.73
C ILE A 151 6.56 22.39 -11.39
N ASN A 152 7.11 21.65 -10.42
CA ASN A 152 6.45 21.38 -9.15
C ASN A 152 7.05 22.16 -7.98
N LYS A 153 7.83 23.22 -8.27
CA LYS A 153 8.51 24.02 -7.25
C LYS A 153 7.58 24.46 -6.12
N GLU A 154 6.39 24.96 -6.45
CA GLU A 154 5.40 25.39 -5.47
C GLU A 154 4.99 24.28 -4.49
N VAL A 155 4.73 23.08 -5.01
CA VAL A 155 4.33 21.93 -4.19
C VAL A 155 5.52 21.44 -3.34
N TYR A 156 6.72 21.39 -3.90
CA TYR A 156 7.92 20.98 -3.16
C TYR A 156 8.30 22.00 -2.07
N ASP A 157 8.17 23.29 -2.33
CA ASP A 157 8.38 24.35 -1.33
C ASP A 157 7.36 24.23 -0.20
N PHE A 158 6.07 23.99 -0.52
CA PHE A 158 5.03 23.72 0.47
C PHE A 158 5.39 22.52 1.34
N LEU A 159 5.68 21.36 0.74
CA LEU A 159 5.99 20.14 1.47
C LEU A 159 7.24 20.32 2.34
N ALA A 160 8.32 20.90 1.80
CA ALA A 160 9.56 21.13 2.54
C ALA A 160 9.35 22.07 3.75
N THR A 161 8.62 23.18 3.57
CA THR A 161 8.38 24.15 4.65
C THR A 161 7.37 23.63 5.68
N ALA A 162 6.33 22.92 5.25
CA ALA A 162 5.40 22.25 6.15
C ALA A 162 6.11 21.16 6.97
N CYS A 163 6.96 20.35 6.32
CA CYS A 163 7.70 19.30 7.02
C CYS A 163 8.63 19.88 8.09
N ALA A 164 9.36 20.94 7.73
CA ALA A 164 10.20 21.67 8.67
C ALA A 164 9.40 22.24 9.85
N LYS A 165 8.23 22.84 9.60
CA LYS A 165 7.37 23.42 10.65
C LYS A 165 6.84 22.36 11.61
N TYR A 166 6.33 21.25 11.09
CA TYR A 166 5.58 20.26 11.87
C TYR A 166 6.42 19.07 12.36
N ASN A 167 7.75 19.15 12.26
CA ASN A 167 8.68 18.10 12.71
C ASN A 167 8.56 16.79 11.91
N ILE A 168 8.51 16.90 10.59
CA ILE A 168 8.41 15.79 9.65
C ILE A 168 9.72 15.73 8.85
N GLY A 169 10.27 14.54 8.65
CA GLY A 169 11.43 14.33 7.79
C GLY A 169 11.05 14.44 6.32
N PHE A 170 11.87 15.11 5.51
CA PHE A 170 11.56 15.37 4.10
C PHE A 170 12.60 14.77 3.16
N TRP A 171 12.20 13.83 2.32
CA TRP A 171 13.01 13.27 1.24
C TRP A 171 12.74 14.02 -0.05
N LYS A 172 13.77 14.71 -0.55
CA LYS A 172 13.68 15.61 -1.72
C LYS A 172 13.38 14.84 -3.01
N PRO A 173 12.89 15.53 -4.06
CA PRO A 173 12.74 14.93 -5.38
C PRO A 173 14.03 14.27 -5.86
N GLY A 174 13.93 13.04 -6.39
CA GLY A 174 15.07 12.24 -6.85
C GLY A 174 15.74 11.38 -5.77
N SER A 175 15.30 11.48 -4.51
CA SER A 175 15.76 10.61 -3.41
C SER A 175 15.47 9.14 -3.64
N GLY A 176 14.29 8.83 -4.18
CA GLY A 176 13.80 7.47 -4.32
C GLY A 176 12.32 7.35 -4.05
N ILE A 177 11.79 6.18 -4.39
CA ILE A 177 10.41 5.79 -4.18
C ILE A 177 10.21 5.44 -2.71
N ILE A 178 9.12 5.93 -2.13
CA ILE A 178 8.79 5.82 -0.70
C ILE A 178 9.10 4.45 -0.11
N HIS A 179 8.67 3.36 -0.75
CA HIS A 179 8.78 2.00 -0.22
C HIS A 179 10.21 1.47 -0.17
N GLN A 180 11.03 1.88 -1.16
CA GLN A 180 12.44 1.52 -1.21
C GLN A 180 13.19 2.25 -0.08
N ILE A 181 12.96 3.56 0.05
CA ILE A 181 13.53 4.37 1.14
C ILE A 181 13.07 3.83 2.50
N LEU A 182 11.80 3.45 2.65
CA LEU A 182 11.28 2.82 3.86
C LEU A 182 12.01 1.53 4.20
N LEU A 183 12.19 0.62 3.23
CA LEU A 183 12.90 -0.64 3.47
C LEU A 183 14.36 -0.40 3.87
N GLU A 184 15.06 0.51 3.17
CA GLU A 184 16.47 0.87 3.38
C GLU A 184 16.74 1.59 4.70
N ASN A 185 15.79 2.35 5.23
CA ASN A 185 16.05 3.27 6.33
C ASN A 185 15.14 3.08 7.54
N TYR A 186 13.87 2.72 7.36
CA TYR A 186 12.83 2.92 8.39
C TYR A 186 12.11 1.65 8.83
N ALA A 187 12.06 0.62 8.00
CA ALA A 187 11.47 -0.66 8.35
C ALA A 187 12.36 -1.40 9.36
N PHE A 188 11.72 -2.07 10.32
CA PHE A 188 12.38 -2.98 11.25
C PHE A 188 11.43 -4.09 11.69
N PRO A 189 11.94 -5.26 12.10
CA PRO A 189 11.10 -6.38 12.52
C PRO A 189 10.15 -6.04 13.68
N GLY A 190 8.89 -6.43 13.57
CA GLY A 190 7.90 -6.27 14.62
C GLY A 190 7.29 -4.87 14.77
N GLY A 191 7.78 -3.86 14.04
CA GLY A 191 7.18 -2.53 14.06
C GLY A 191 5.81 -2.46 13.37
N LEU A 192 5.05 -1.42 13.69
CA LEU A 192 3.78 -1.07 13.03
C LEU A 192 3.90 0.28 12.30
N LEU A 193 3.74 0.26 10.97
CA LEU A 193 3.80 1.46 10.13
C LEU A 193 2.47 1.65 9.40
N ILE A 194 2.03 2.91 9.30
CA ILE A 194 1.00 3.29 8.33
C ILE A 194 1.58 4.22 7.27
N GLY A 195 1.18 4.01 6.02
CA GLY A 195 1.66 4.79 4.88
C GLY A 195 0.52 5.29 4.02
N THR A 196 0.56 6.53 3.54
CA THR A 196 -0.48 7.08 2.64
C THR A 196 -0.33 6.58 1.20
N ASP A 197 -0.08 5.28 1.05
CA ASP A 197 0.15 4.57 -0.20
C ASP A 197 -0.26 3.09 -0.09
N SER A 198 -0.81 2.49 -1.15
CA SER A 198 -1.28 1.10 -1.13
C SER A 198 -0.15 0.06 -1.03
N HIS A 199 1.04 0.37 -1.52
CA HIS A 199 2.17 -0.57 -1.59
C HIS A 199 3.08 -0.51 -0.35
N THR A 200 2.64 0.23 0.69
CA THR A 200 3.21 0.24 2.04
C THR A 200 3.51 -1.16 2.62
N PRO A 201 2.74 -2.22 2.33
CA PRO A 201 3.07 -3.61 2.70
C PRO A 201 4.46 -4.09 2.30
N ASN A 202 5.17 -3.42 1.38
CA ASN A 202 6.56 -3.69 1.03
C ASN A 202 7.48 -3.89 2.25
N ALA A 203 7.31 -3.09 3.32
CA ALA A 203 8.11 -3.19 4.54
C ALA A 203 7.91 -4.50 5.33
N GLY A 204 6.87 -5.28 5.03
CA GLY A 204 6.68 -6.63 5.56
C GLY A 204 7.74 -7.63 5.12
N GLY A 205 8.50 -7.32 4.07
CA GLY A 205 9.70 -8.06 3.70
C GLY A 205 10.84 -7.95 4.71
N LEU A 206 10.75 -7.00 5.66
CA LEU A 206 11.66 -6.84 6.80
C LEU A 206 10.93 -7.05 8.13
N GLY A 207 9.87 -7.87 8.13
CA GLY A 207 9.12 -8.27 9.33
C GLY A 207 8.28 -7.15 9.96
N MET A 208 8.07 -6.02 9.27
CA MET A 208 7.25 -4.93 9.79
C MET A 208 5.78 -5.10 9.36
N CYS A 209 4.82 -4.91 10.26
CA CYS A 209 3.42 -4.80 9.85
C CYS A 209 3.19 -3.40 9.29
N ALA A 210 3.12 -3.28 7.96
CA ALA A 210 3.06 -1.98 7.28
C ALA A 210 1.79 -1.87 6.43
N ILE A 211 0.90 -0.93 6.75
CA ILE A 211 -0.47 -0.88 6.21
C ILE A 211 -0.71 0.42 5.44
N GLY A 212 -1.22 0.29 4.22
CA GLY A 212 -1.64 1.44 3.41
C GLY A 212 -2.92 2.08 3.94
N VAL A 213 -2.98 3.40 3.99
CA VAL A 213 -4.13 4.17 4.51
C VAL A 213 -4.38 5.44 3.68
N GLY A 214 -5.50 6.12 3.93
CA GLY A 214 -5.72 7.48 3.43
C GLY A 214 -5.02 8.54 4.29
N GLY A 215 -4.99 9.79 3.83
CA GLY A 215 -4.34 10.88 4.57
C GLY A 215 -5.00 11.16 5.92
N ALA A 216 -6.32 11.09 6.02
CA ALA A 216 -7.03 11.30 7.29
C ALA A 216 -6.64 10.28 8.41
N ASP A 217 -6.38 9.01 8.08
CA ASP A 217 -5.88 8.03 9.05
C ASP A 217 -4.43 8.35 9.48
N ALA A 218 -3.61 8.84 8.54
CA ALA A 218 -2.27 9.31 8.85
C ALA A 218 -2.31 10.51 9.81
N VAL A 219 -3.29 11.42 9.62
CA VAL A 219 -3.52 12.57 10.50
C VAL A 219 -3.91 12.13 11.92
N ASP A 220 -4.71 11.07 12.10
CA ASP A 220 -5.02 10.56 13.45
C ASP A 220 -3.75 10.24 14.23
N VAL A 221 -2.84 9.47 13.61
CA VAL A 221 -1.57 9.07 14.26
C VAL A 221 -0.65 10.25 14.45
N MET A 222 -0.53 11.13 13.44
CA MET A 222 0.19 12.41 13.59
C MET A 222 -0.37 13.25 14.73
N ALA A 223 -1.67 13.13 15.04
CA ALA A 223 -2.38 13.82 16.10
C ALA A 223 -2.39 13.10 17.45
N ASN A 224 -1.66 11.99 17.61
CA ASN A 224 -1.67 11.13 18.80
C ASN A 224 -3.05 10.53 19.14
N LEU A 225 -3.88 10.28 18.14
CA LEU A 225 -5.12 9.53 18.29
C LEU A 225 -4.87 8.04 18.00
N PRO A 226 -5.56 7.11 18.69
CA PRO A 226 -5.53 5.70 18.31
C PRO A 226 -6.05 5.52 16.89
N TRP A 227 -5.33 4.76 16.07
CA TRP A 227 -5.76 4.41 14.73
C TRP A 227 -6.64 3.16 14.78
N GLU A 228 -7.79 3.20 14.10
CA GLU A 228 -8.71 2.06 14.06
C GLU A 228 -8.46 1.16 12.86
N LEU A 229 -8.32 -0.14 13.11
CA LEU A 229 -8.22 -1.17 12.10
C LEU A 229 -9.22 -2.29 12.40
N LYS A 230 -10.08 -2.63 11.43
CA LYS A 230 -10.89 -3.85 11.53
C LYS A 230 -9.96 -5.05 11.66
N ALA A 231 -10.09 -5.81 12.74
CA ALA A 231 -9.24 -6.93 13.08
C ALA A 231 -9.13 -7.88 11.88
N PRO A 232 -7.94 -8.04 11.28
CA PRO A 232 -7.82 -8.84 10.06
C PRO A 232 -8.01 -10.33 10.33
N LYS A 233 -8.52 -11.06 9.32
CA LYS A 233 -8.25 -12.50 9.20
C LYS A 233 -6.79 -12.72 8.83
N VAL A 234 -6.29 -13.95 8.88
CA VAL A 234 -4.91 -14.29 8.48
C VAL A 234 -4.92 -15.42 7.46
N ILE A 235 -4.33 -15.17 6.28
CA ILE A 235 -4.11 -16.16 5.23
C ILE A 235 -2.66 -16.62 5.35
N GLY A 236 -2.44 -17.89 5.68
CA GLY A 236 -1.11 -18.50 5.70
C GLY A 236 -0.69 -18.94 4.30
N VAL A 237 0.47 -18.48 3.82
CA VAL A 237 1.10 -19.01 2.60
C VAL A 237 2.35 -19.78 2.99
N LYS A 238 2.26 -21.11 2.93
CA LYS A 238 3.34 -22.01 3.27
C LYS A 238 4.24 -22.24 2.07
N LEU A 239 5.49 -21.82 2.18
CA LEU A 239 6.49 -21.98 1.15
C LEU A 239 7.38 -23.19 1.45
N THR A 240 7.49 -24.10 0.49
CA THR A 240 8.34 -25.30 0.55
C THR A 240 9.28 -25.37 -0.66
N GLY A 241 10.29 -26.23 -0.61
CA GLY A 241 11.27 -26.32 -1.69
C GLY A 241 12.17 -25.09 -1.80
N GLN A 242 12.78 -24.89 -2.97
CA GLN A 242 13.69 -23.79 -3.28
C GLN A 242 13.48 -23.32 -4.73
N MET A 243 13.50 -22.00 -4.93
CA MET A 243 13.48 -21.40 -6.28
C MET A 243 14.76 -21.78 -7.04
N SER A 244 14.65 -21.94 -8.36
CA SER A 244 15.80 -22.27 -9.21
C SER A 244 15.68 -21.68 -10.61
N GLY A 245 16.82 -21.49 -11.27
CA GLY A 245 16.88 -21.00 -12.65
C GLY A 245 16.27 -19.59 -12.80
N TRP A 246 15.22 -19.51 -13.62
CA TRP A 246 14.52 -18.26 -13.94
C TRP A 246 13.52 -17.82 -12.88
N THR A 247 13.04 -18.73 -12.02
CA THR A 247 12.06 -18.41 -10.99
C THR A 247 12.64 -17.41 -9.99
N SER A 248 11.84 -16.40 -9.67
CA SER A 248 12.19 -15.26 -8.83
C SER A 248 11.15 -15.07 -7.71
N PRO A 249 11.45 -14.23 -6.68
CA PRO A 249 10.47 -13.89 -5.65
C PRO A 249 9.16 -13.32 -6.24
N LYS A 250 9.23 -12.62 -7.37
CA LYS A 250 8.06 -12.04 -8.05
C LYS A 250 7.06 -13.12 -8.46
N ASP A 251 7.52 -14.28 -8.88
CA ASP A 251 6.65 -15.36 -9.37
C ASP A 251 5.78 -15.94 -8.26
N ILE A 252 6.24 -15.89 -7.00
CA ILE A 252 5.46 -16.34 -5.84
C ILE A 252 4.21 -15.50 -5.71
N ILE A 253 4.33 -14.17 -5.71
CA ILE A 253 3.17 -13.29 -5.56
C ILE A 253 2.30 -13.25 -6.82
N LEU A 254 2.87 -13.39 -8.02
CA LEU A 254 2.08 -13.54 -9.24
C LEU A 254 1.21 -14.81 -9.21
N LYS A 255 1.75 -15.91 -8.68
CA LYS A 255 1.02 -17.16 -8.47
C LYS A 255 -0.06 -17.01 -7.39
N VAL A 256 0.28 -16.40 -6.24
CA VAL A 256 -0.69 -16.14 -5.16
C VAL A 256 -1.84 -15.25 -5.66
N ALA A 257 -1.53 -14.22 -6.45
CA ALA A 257 -2.55 -13.36 -7.07
C ALA A 257 -3.48 -14.15 -7.99
N GLY A 258 -2.96 -15.08 -8.78
CA GLY A 258 -3.79 -15.99 -9.60
C GLY A 258 -4.67 -16.94 -8.78
N ILE A 259 -4.23 -17.34 -7.59
CA ILE A 259 -5.00 -18.22 -6.68
C ILE A 259 -6.10 -17.43 -5.96
N LEU A 260 -5.77 -16.26 -5.42
CA LEU A 260 -6.66 -15.48 -4.57
C LEU A 260 -7.54 -14.50 -5.34
N THR A 261 -7.17 -14.14 -6.57
CA THR A 261 -7.77 -13.04 -7.35
C THR A 261 -7.61 -11.67 -6.68
N VAL A 262 -8.03 -10.60 -7.35
CA VAL A 262 -8.03 -9.23 -6.77
C VAL A 262 -8.91 -9.06 -5.53
N LYS A 263 -9.75 -10.05 -5.19
CA LYS A 263 -10.69 -9.99 -4.05
C LYS A 263 -10.28 -10.85 -2.85
N GLY A 264 -9.49 -11.91 -3.05
CA GLY A 264 -9.32 -12.98 -2.05
C GLY A 264 -8.54 -12.59 -0.79
N GLY A 265 -7.77 -11.50 -0.82
CA GLY A 265 -7.06 -10.97 0.35
C GLY A 265 -7.87 -9.98 1.19
N THR A 266 -9.05 -9.56 0.73
CA THR A 266 -9.81 -8.45 1.36
C THR A 266 -10.08 -8.71 2.85
N GLY A 267 -9.63 -7.80 3.71
CA GLY A 267 -9.84 -7.90 5.16
C GLY A 267 -8.95 -8.93 5.86
N ALA A 268 -7.94 -9.48 5.16
CA ALA A 268 -6.96 -10.39 5.72
C ALA A 268 -5.52 -9.82 5.64
N ILE A 269 -4.64 -10.34 6.48
CA ILE A 269 -3.19 -10.22 6.32
C ILE A 269 -2.66 -11.52 5.73
N VAL A 270 -1.77 -11.43 4.75
CA VAL A 270 -1.07 -12.60 4.21
C VAL A 270 0.22 -12.81 4.99
N GLU A 271 0.34 -13.97 5.63
CA GLU A 271 1.50 -14.34 6.43
C GLU A 271 2.25 -15.49 5.76
N TYR A 272 3.50 -15.24 5.38
CA TYR A 272 4.33 -16.24 4.72
C TYR A 272 5.14 -17.03 5.73
N HIS A 273 5.11 -18.35 5.63
CA HIS A 273 5.77 -19.26 6.58
C HIS A 273 6.31 -20.52 5.89
N GLY A 274 6.96 -21.40 6.64
CA GLY A 274 7.52 -22.65 6.11
C GLY A 274 8.99 -22.56 5.68
N PRO A 275 9.61 -23.71 5.35
CA PRO A 275 11.07 -23.80 5.15
C PRO A 275 11.58 -23.00 3.94
N GLY A 276 10.75 -22.81 2.91
CA GLY A 276 11.11 -22.06 1.70
C GLY A 276 11.41 -20.58 1.95
N VAL A 277 10.89 -20.00 3.05
CA VAL A 277 11.12 -18.60 3.43
C VAL A 277 12.61 -18.26 3.54
N ASN A 278 13.43 -19.15 4.09
CA ASN A 278 14.86 -18.91 4.30
C ASN A 278 15.68 -18.85 2.99
N GLY A 279 15.09 -19.30 1.88
CA GLY A 279 15.66 -19.22 0.53
C GLY A 279 15.38 -17.91 -0.19
N ILE A 280 14.64 -16.97 0.43
CA ILE A 280 14.23 -15.70 -0.19
C ILE A 280 15.00 -14.55 0.48
N SER A 281 15.58 -13.67 -0.34
CA SER A 281 16.26 -12.46 0.14
C SER A 281 15.29 -11.49 0.84
N CYS A 282 15.81 -10.56 1.64
CA CYS A 282 14.97 -9.52 2.27
C CYS A 282 14.21 -8.68 1.23
N THR A 283 14.88 -8.30 0.14
CA THR A 283 14.29 -7.53 -0.95
C THR A 283 13.28 -8.35 -1.76
N GLY A 284 13.52 -9.64 -1.97
CA GLY A 284 12.55 -10.55 -2.56
C GLY A 284 11.30 -10.76 -1.70
N MET A 285 11.47 -10.86 -0.38
CA MET A 285 10.33 -10.86 0.57
C MET A 285 9.55 -9.54 0.47
N ALA A 286 10.22 -8.40 0.28
CA ALA A 286 9.57 -7.11 0.08
C ALA A 286 8.78 -7.05 -1.24
N THR A 287 9.32 -7.57 -2.35
CA THR A 287 8.61 -7.74 -3.63
C THR A 287 7.28 -8.49 -3.44
N ILE A 288 7.33 -9.60 -2.71
CA ILE A 288 6.16 -10.46 -2.45
C ILE A 288 5.12 -9.70 -1.63
N CYS A 289 5.54 -9.04 -0.55
CA CYS A 289 4.61 -8.29 0.29
C CYS A 289 4.02 -7.07 -0.41
N ASN A 290 4.81 -6.36 -1.21
CA ASN A 290 4.40 -5.19 -1.99
C ASN A 290 3.17 -5.50 -2.83
N MET A 291 3.25 -6.55 -3.67
CA MET A 291 2.18 -6.91 -4.59
C MET A 291 1.03 -7.70 -3.93
N GLY A 292 1.14 -7.99 -2.63
CA GLY A 292 -0.02 -8.39 -1.80
C GLY A 292 -1.12 -7.32 -1.76
N ALA A 293 -0.81 -6.06 -2.07
CA ALA A 293 -1.80 -5.01 -2.23
C ALA A 293 -2.80 -5.31 -3.37
N GLU A 294 -2.37 -5.97 -4.44
CA GLU A 294 -3.18 -6.25 -5.63
C GLU A 294 -4.28 -7.29 -5.41
N ILE A 295 -4.18 -8.11 -4.35
CA ILE A 295 -5.24 -9.05 -3.95
C ILE A 295 -6.19 -8.47 -2.88
N GLY A 296 -6.03 -7.19 -2.55
CA GLY A 296 -6.83 -6.50 -1.53
C GLY A 296 -6.41 -6.78 -0.08
N ALA A 297 -5.25 -7.39 0.15
CA ALA A 297 -4.77 -7.66 1.50
C ALA A 297 -4.58 -6.38 2.32
N THR A 298 -4.88 -6.44 3.61
CA THR A 298 -4.61 -5.35 4.56
C THR A 298 -3.11 -5.04 4.61
N THR A 299 -2.29 -6.11 4.67
CA THR A 299 -0.85 -6.09 4.44
C THR A 299 -0.36 -7.53 4.22
N SER A 300 0.96 -7.70 4.07
CA SER A 300 1.64 -8.98 3.93
C SER A 300 2.95 -8.93 4.71
N LEU A 301 3.36 -10.02 5.35
CA LEU A 301 4.62 -10.05 6.12
C LEU A 301 5.28 -11.42 6.19
N PHE A 302 6.59 -11.39 6.40
CA PHE A 302 7.45 -12.55 6.65
C PHE A 302 8.01 -12.52 8.08
N PRO A 303 8.24 -13.67 8.74
CA PRO A 303 8.88 -13.74 10.04
C PRO A 303 10.36 -13.35 9.98
N PHE A 304 10.87 -12.81 11.09
CA PHE A 304 12.28 -12.41 11.19
C PHE A 304 13.23 -13.60 11.00
N ASN A 305 14.21 -13.43 10.11
CA ASN A 305 15.22 -14.42 9.75
C ASN A 305 16.59 -13.77 9.46
N ASP A 306 17.61 -14.59 9.18
CA ASP A 306 18.96 -14.10 8.94
C ASP A 306 19.10 -13.25 7.66
N ARG A 307 18.23 -13.45 6.65
CA ARG A 307 18.25 -12.61 5.43
C ARG A 307 17.88 -11.17 5.74
N MET A 308 16.94 -10.96 6.67
CA MET A 308 16.59 -9.63 7.20
C MET A 308 17.73 -9.04 8.04
N TYR A 309 18.41 -9.87 8.84
CA TYR A 309 19.58 -9.43 9.61
C TYR A 309 20.71 -8.95 8.71
N ASP A 310 21.06 -9.71 7.68
CA ASP A 310 22.10 -9.37 6.72
C ASP A 310 21.78 -8.04 6.00
N TYR A 311 20.52 -7.87 5.61
CA TYR A 311 20.03 -6.62 5.00
C TYR A 311 20.14 -5.43 5.97
N LEU A 312 19.72 -5.58 7.23
CA LEU A 312 19.89 -4.55 8.27
C LEU A 312 21.37 -4.19 8.46
N ALA A 313 22.26 -5.18 8.49
CA ALA A 313 23.69 -4.93 8.67
C ALA A 313 24.30 -4.10 7.54
N VAL A 314 24.06 -4.48 6.27
CA VAL A 314 24.61 -3.76 5.10
C VAL A 314 24.00 -2.37 4.92
N THR A 315 22.79 -2.15 5.43
CA THR A 315 22.12 -0.83 5.47
C THR A 315 22.42 -0.04 6.75
N LYS A 316 23.52 -0.37 7.45
CA LYS A 316 24.04 0.35 8.63
C LYS A 316 23.10 0.33 9.85
N ARG A 317 22.29 -0.72 9.98
CA ARG A 317 21.29 -0.94 11.05
C ARG A 317 21.55 -2.26 11.80
N LYS A 318 22.82 -2.65 11.94
CA LYS A 318 23.21 -3.89 12.61
C LYS A 318 22.73 -3.95 14.07
N ASP A 319 22.71 -2.82 14.77
CA ASP A 319 22.18 -2.68 16.12
C ASP A 319 20.69 -3.03 16.22
N ILE A 320 19.87 -2.62 15.24
CA ILE A 320 18.48 -3.06 15.11
C ILE A 320 18.41 -4.57 14.90
N GLY A 321 19.28 -5.13 14.05
CA GLY A 321 19.37 -6.57 13.82
C GLY A 321 19.74 -7.36 15.08
N ASP A 322 20.72 -6.89 15.85
CA ASP A 322 21.16 -7.50 17.10
C ASP A 322 20.05 -7.44 18.16
N PHE A 323 19.33 -6.31 18.25
CA PHE A 323 18.19 -6.18 19.16
C PHE A 323 17.03 -7.07 18.76
N SER A 324 16.76 -7.21 17.46
CA SER A 324 15.75 -8.11 16.93
C SER A 324 16.08 -9.58 17.23
N ARG A 325 17.36 -9.97 17.22
CA ARG A 325 17.78 -11.31 17.68
C ARG A 325 17.45 -11.56 19.15
N ALA A 326 17.60 -10.56 20.02
CA ALA A 326 17.21 -10.68 21.43
C ALA A 326 15.70 -10.90 21.62
N TYR A 327 14.87 -10.46 20.67
CA TYR A 327 13.40 -10.59 20.68
C TYR A 327 12.85 -11.61 19.66
N ALA A 328 13.71 -12.40 19.02
CA ALA A 328 13.37 -13.20 17.83
C ALA A 328 12.21 -14.19 18.02
N LYS A 329 11.99 -14.67 19.25
CA LYS A 329 10.88 -15.58 19.59
C LYS A 329 9.51 -14.96 19.29
N GLU A 330 9.38 -13.65 19.48
CA GLU A 330 8.12 -12.93 19.27
C GLU A 330 8.04 -12.30 17.87
N LEU A 331 9.10 -12.37 17.08
CA LEU A 331 9.18 -11.90 15.70
C LEU A 331 8.86 -13.00 14.67
N ARG A 332 7.96 -13.90 15.05
CA ARG A 332 7.46 -15.04 14.26
C ARG A 332 6.18 -15.57 14.88
N GLU A 333 5.46 -16.40 14.15
CA GLU A 333 4.27 -17.11 14.62
C GLU A 333 4.56 -18.03 15.80
N ASP A 334 3.57 -18.25 16.67
CA ASP A 334 3.63 -19.30 17.69
C ASP A 334 3.48 -20.69 17.04
N GLU A 335 4.05 -21.70 17.68
CA GLU A 335 3.80 -23.09 17.30
C GLU A 335 2.30 -23.41 17.40
N GLY A 336 1.73 -23.97 16.33
CA GLY A 336 0.30 -24.26 16.25
C GLY A 336 -0.59 -23.03 16.00
N ALA A 337 -0.03 -21.89 15.58
CA ALA A 337 -0.83 -20.75 15.14
C ALA A 337 -1.79 -21.13 14.00
N GLU A 338 -3.05 -20.73 14.14
CA GLU A 338 -4.11 -21.06 13.19
C GLU A 338 -4.33 -19.93 12.17
N TYR A 339 -4.36 -20.32 10.89
CA TYR A 339 -4.68 -19.46 9.77
C TYR A 339 -6.15 -19.67 9.34
N ASP A 340 -6.86 -18.58 9.04
CA ASP A 340 -8.25 -18.64 8.54
C ASP A 340 -8.33 -19.31 7.16
N GLN A 341 -7.24 -19.26 6.40
CA GLN A 341 -7.05 -19.95 5.13
C GLN A 341 -5.57 -20.32 4.98
N LEU A 342 -5.29 -21.48 4.39
CA LEU A 342 -3.94 -21.96 4.12
C LEU A 342 -3.75 -22.21 2.62
N ILE A 343 -2.67 -21.69 2.05
CA ILE A 343 -2.20 -21.94 0.68
C ILE A 343 -0.80 -22.53 0.77
N GLU A 344 -0.52 -23.57 0.00
CA GLU A 344 0.82 -24.14 -0.10
C GLU A 344 1.40 -23.89 -1.51
N ILE A 345 2.66 -23.44 -1.57
CA ILE A 345 3.41 -23.26 -2.82
C ILE A 345 4.75 -23.99 -2.70
N ASN A 346 4.98 -24.93 -3.61
CA ASN A 346 6.28 -25.58 -3.79
C ASN A 346 7.15 -24.73 -4.73
N LEU A 347 8.16 -24.08 -4.18
CA LEU A 347 9.09 -23.21 -4.92
C LEU A 347 9.92 -23.96 -5.96
N SER A 348 10.11 -25.27 -5.79
CA SER A 348 10.85 -26.11 -6.74
C SER A 348 10.05 -26.50 -7.98
N GLU A 349 8.72 -26.36 -7.93
CA GLU A 349 7.82 -26.59 -9.07
C GLU A 349 7.32 -25.28 -9.68
N LEU A 350 7.55 -24.16 -9.01
CA LEU A 350 7.17 -22.84 -9.50
C LEU A 350 8.06 -22.46 -10.68
N GLU A 351 7.45 -22.17 -11.82
CA GLU A 351 8.10 -21.59 -13.00
C GLU A 351 7.80 -20.08 -13.11
N PRO A 352 8.51 -19.32 -13.98
CA PRO A 352 8.23 -17.90 -14.17
C PRO A 352 6.80 -17.62 -14.63
N HIS A 353 6.23 -16.51 -14.18
CA HIS A 353 4.85 -16.10 -14.48
C HIS A 353 4.77 -14.72 -15.12
N VAL A 354 3.75 -14.53 -15.95
CA VAL A 354 3.37 -13.25 -16.53
C VAL A 354 1.88 -13.03 -16.25
N ASN A 355 1.53 -11.93 -15.59
CA ASN A 355 0.14 -11.61 -15.30
C ASN A 355 -0.35 -10.42 -16.15
N GLY A 356 -1.61 -10.47 -16.61
CA GLY A 356 -2.23 -9.40 -17.41
C GLY A 356 -3.11 -9.91 -18.55
N PRO A 357 -3.68 -9.01 -19.37
CA PRO A 357 -3.17 -7.64 -19.62
C PRO A 357 -3.88 -6.48 -18.88
N PHE A 358 -5.02 -6.72 -18.23
CA PHE A 358 -5.83 -5.65 -17.61
C PHE A 358 -6.11 -5.86 -16.12
N THR A 359 -5.56 -6.93 -15.55
CA THR A 359 -5.71 -7.28 -14.14
C THR A 359 -4.47 -8.03 -13.65
N PRO A 360 -4.01 -7.78 -12.41
CA PRO A 360 -2.79 -8.38 -11.89
C PRO A 360 -2.98 -9.85 -11.48
N ASP A 361 -4.20 -10.38 -11.48
CA ASP A 361 -4.52 -11.76 -11.10
C ASP A 361 -4.74 -12.72 -12.28
N LEU A 362 -4.71 -12.23 -13.53
CA LEU A 362 -4.75 -13.11 -14.71
C LEU A 362 -3.37 -13.73 -14.91
N ALA A 363 -3.09 -14.77 -14.12
CA ALA A 363 -1.77 -15.37 -14.01
C ALA A 363 -1.51 -16.46 -15.07
N THR A 364 -0.46 -16.27 -15.87
CA THR A 364 -0.08 -17.22 -16.92
C THR A 364 1.37 -17.64 -16.73
N PRO A 365 1.67 -18.93 -16.50
CA PRO A 365 3.04 -19.42 -16.51
C PRO A 365 3.70 -19.19 -17.87
N ILE A 366 5.00 -18.90 -17.90
CA ILE A 366 5.73 -18.56 -19.13
C ILE A 366 5.63 -19.65 -20.20
N SER A 367 5.58 -20.91 -19.79
CA SER A 367 5.38 -22.09 -20.66
C SER A 367 4.08 -22.05 -21.48
N LYS A 368 3.06 -21.32 -21.01
CA LYS A 368 1.73 -21.19 -21.64
C LYS A 368 1.45 -19.80 -22.20
N PHE A 369 2.34 -18.84 -21.99
CA PHE A 369 2.06 -17.44 -22.29
C PHE A 369 1.89 -17.19 -23.79
N SER A 370 2.73 -17.78 -24.63
CA SER A 370 2.62 -17.71 -26.10
C SER A 370 1.28 -18.22 -26.61
N GLU A 371 0.75 -19.31 -26.04
CA GLU A 371 -0.58 -19.85 -26.39
C GLU A 371 -1.70 -18.90 -25.97
N ALA A 372 -1.60 -18.31 -24.77
CA ALA A 372 -2.56 -17.33 -24.28
C ALA A 372 -2.59 -16.06 -25.15
N VAL A 373 -1.43 -15.56 -25.60
CA VAL A 373 -1.34 -14.42 -26.53
C VAL A 373 -2.11 -14.71 -27.82
N LYS A 374 -1.90 -15.90 -28.43
CA LYS A 374 -2.60 -16.31 -29.65
C LYS A 374 -4.11 -16.46 -29.43
N ALA A 375 -4.49 -17.15 -28.36
CA ALA A 375 -5.88 -17.47 -28.06
C ALA A 375 -6.74 -16.21 -27.80
N ASN A 376 -6.14 -15.19 -27.16
CA ASN A 376 -6.85 -13.96 -26.82
C ASN A 376 -6.64 -12.82 -27.84
N GLY A 377 -5.81 -13.02 -28.87
CA GLY A 377 -5.52 -11.99 -29.88
C GLY A 377 -4.84 -10.75 -29.32
N TRP A 378 -3.99 -10.91 -28.28
CA TRP A 378 -3.22 -9.79 -27.73
C TRP A 378 -2.12 -9.34 -28.71
N PRO A 379 -1.77 -8.04 -28.76
CA PRO A 379 -0.71 -7.56 -29.65
C PRO A 379 0.62 -8.29 -29.38
N GLU A 380 1.12 -9.02 -30.36
CA GLU A 380 2.30 -9.90 -30.19
C GLU A 380 3.64 -9.16 -30.13
N GLU A 381 3.71 -7.98 -30.76
CA GLU A 381 4.88 -7.12 -30.76
C GLU A 381 5.01 -6.43 -29.40
N LEU A 382 6.14 -6.65 -28.73
CA LEU A 382 6.45 -5.93 -27.51
C LEU A 382 7.01 -4.54 -27.87
N LYS A 383 6.30 -3.48 -27.50
CA LYS A 383 6.76 -2.10 -27.77
C LYS A 383 7.78 -1.61 -26.75
N VAL A 384 7.52 -1.86 -25.46
CA VAL A 384 8.33 -1.34 -24.35
C VAL A 384 8.47 -2.36 -23.22
N GLY A 385 9.70 -2.59 -22.78
CA GLY A 385 10.05 -3.27 -21.54
C GLY A 385 10.44 -2.27 -20.45
N LEU A 386 9.84 -2.38 -19.26
CA LEU A 386 10.08 -1.45 -18.15
C LEU A 386 10.49 -2.20 -16.88
N ILE A 387 11.73 -2.04 -16.42
CA ILE A 387 12.16 -2.60 -15.13
C ILE A 387 12.30 -1.53 -14.05
N GLY A 388 12.21 -1.95 -12.79
CA GLY A 388 12.32 -1.08 -11.63
C GLY A 388 10.99 -0.80 -10.95
N SER A 389 10.79 0.46 -10.52
CA SER A 389 9.75 0.88 -9.59
C SER A 389 9.85 0.17 -8.22
N CYS A 390 8.99 0.52 -7.26
CA CYS A 390 9.10 0.04 -5.88
C CYS A 390 9.06 -1.48 -5.69
N THR A 391 8.51 -2.24 -6.64
CA THR A 391 8.31 -3.69 -6.51
C THR A 391 9.57 -4.48 -6.83
N ASN A 392 10.35 -4.07 -7.85
CA ASN A 392 11.49 -4.82 -8.36
C ASN A 392 12.62 -3.87 -8.82
N SER A 393 13.15 -3.08 -7.88
CA SER A 393 14.25 -2.15 -8.12
C SER A 393 15.40 -2.27 -7.12
N SER A 394 15.54 -3.42 -6.46
CA SER A 394 16.64 -3.67 -5.53
C SER A 394 17.95 -3.93 -6.27
N TYR A 395 19.06 -4.00 -5.52
CA TYR A 395 20.35 -4.41 -6.08
C TYR A 395 20.29 -5.82 -6.70
N GLU A 396 19.53 -6.74 -6.08
CA GLU A 396 19.31 -8.09 -6.58
C GLU A 396 18.58 -8.09 -7.93
N ASP A 397 17.49 -7.33 -8.02
CA ASP A 397 16.68 -7.18 -9.23
C ASP A 397 17.54 -6.65 -10.40
N MET A 398 18.33 -5.61 -10.13
CA MET A 398 19.19 -4.98 -11.12
C MET A 398 20.36 -5.89 -11.53
N SER A 399 20.91 -6.66 -10.61
CA SER A 399 21.97 -7.63 -10.91
C SER A 399 21.46 -8.77 -11.79
N ARG A 400 20.27 -9.32 -11.47
CA ARG A 400 19.62 -10.35 -12.29
C ARG A 400 19.32 -9.83 -13.70
N ALA A 401 18.71 -8.65 -13.81
CA ALA A 401 18.42 -8.01 -15.09
C ALA A 401 19.70 -7.75 -15.92
N ALA A 402 20.74 -7.20 -15.28
CA ALA A 402 22.02 -6.93 -15.93
C ALA A 402 22.72 -8.22 -16.41
N SER A 403 22.57 -9.35 -15.70
CA SER A 403 23.14 -10.63 -16.14
C SER A 403 22.54 -11.11 -17.47
N ILE A 404 21.23 -10.94 -17.68
CA ILE A 404 20.56 -11.29 -18.94
C ILE A 404 20.95 -10.32 -20.05
N ALA A 405 21.00 -9.02 -19.74
CA ALA A 405 21.47 -8.00 -20.67
C ALA A 405 22.92 -8.24 -21.13
N ARG A 406 23.81 -8.63 -20.21
CA ARG A 406 25.20 -8.97 -20.52
C ARG A 406 25.30 -10.21 -21.41
N ASP A 407 24.55 -11.27 -21.12
CA ASP A 407 24.57 -12.47 -21.94
C ASP A 407 24.10 -12.19 -23.38
N ALA A 408 23.11 -11.31 -23.57
CA ALA A 408 22.71 -10.85 -24.90
C ALA A 408 23.79 -10.03 -25.61
N LEU A 409 24.43 -9.10 -24.89
CA LEU A 409 25.51 -8.25 -25.40
C LEU A 409 26.74 -9.08 -25.82
N ASP A 410 27.08 -10.13 -25.07
CA ASP A 410 28.18 -11.05 -25.40
C ASP A 410 27.94 -11.79 -26.73
N HIS A 411 26.69 -11.89 -27.17
CA HIS A 411 26.29 -12.41 -28.48
C HIS A 411 25.99 -11.30 -29.51
N GLY A 412 26.32 -10.04 -29.19
CA GLY A 412 26.14 -8.88 -30.06
C GLY A 412 24.70 -8.41 -30.23
N ILE A 413 23.79 -8.79 -29.32
CA ILE A 413 22.37 -8.41 -29.36
C ILE A 413 22.08 -7.30 -28.36
N LYS A 414 21.24 -6.34 -28.76
CA LYS A 414 20.70 -5.27 -27.93
C LYS A 414 19.18 -5.37 -27.82
N ALA A 415 18.58 -4.54 -26.98
CA ALA A 415 17.14 -4.43 -26.86
C ALA A 415 16.47 -4.19 -28.23
N LYS A 416 15.48 -5.03 -28.56
CA LYS A 416 14.68 -4.88 -29.79
C LYS A 416 13.44 -4.02 -29.56
N ALA A 417 12.84 -4.13 -28.37
CA ALA A 417 11.83 -3.20 -27.88
C ALA A 417 12.49 -2.01 -27.15
N LEU A 418 11.77 -0.90 -26.99
CA LEU A 418 12.25 0.19 -26.13
C LEU A 418 12.41 -0.32 -24.70
N PHE A 419 13.45 0.13 -24.01
CA PHE A 419 13.79 -0.38 -22.68
C PHE A 419 14.04 0.76 -21.70
N THR A 420 13.40 0.70 -20.52
CA THR A 420 13.57 1.71 -19.46
C THR A 420 13.92 1.07 -18.13
N VAL A 421 14.77 1.73 -17.36
CA VAL A 421 15.25 1.27 -16.05
C VAL A 421 14.97 2.35 -14.99
N THR A 422 14.24 1.99 -13.93
CA THR A 422 13.95 2.89 -12.81
C THR A 422 14.61 2.38 -11.52
N PRO A 423 15.70 3.00 -11.04
CA PRO A 423 16.23 2.69 -9.72
C PRO A 423 15.23 3.08 -8.62
N GLY A 424 15.17 2.29 -7.54
CA GLY A 424 14.23 2.54 -6.45
C GLY A 424 14.63 3.69 -5.54
N SER A 425 15.92 3.99 -5.44
CA SER A 425 16.47 5.06 -4.61
C SER A 425 17.78 5.58 -5.19
N GLU A 426 18.20 6.76 -4.74
CA GLU A 426 19.53 7.31 -5.03
C GLU A 426 20.64 6.38 -4.53
N GLN A 427 20.43 5.72 -3.39
CA GLN A 427 21.35 4.72 -2.87
C GLN A 427 21.50 3.53 -3.83
N ILE A 428 20.39 2.98 -4.35
CA ILE A 428 20.46 1.92 -5.35
C ILE A 428 21.13 2.43 -6.62
N ARG A 429 20.69 3.57 -7.17
CA ARG A 429 21.24 4.15 -8.41
C ARG A 429 22.76 4.29 -8.32
N ALA A 430 23.26 4.94 -7.28
CA ALA A 430 24.69 5.14 -7.06
C ALA A 430 25.44 3.81 -6.92
N THR A 431 24.86 2.84 -6.21
CA THR A 431 25.49 1.53 -6.00
C THR A 431 25.58 0.71 -7.29
N ILE A 432 24.51 0.66 -8.08
CA ILE A 432 24.48 -0.10 -9.35
C ILE A 432 25.25 0.59 -10.48
N GLU A 433 25.44 1.90 -10.38
CA GLU A 433 26.36 2.66 -11.23
C GLU A 433 27.80 2.27 -10.91
N ARG A 434 28.18 2.32 -9.63
CA ARG A 434 29.52 1.93 -9.14
C ARG A 434 29.86 0.49 -9.49
N ASP A 435 28.92 -0.43 -9.33
CA ASP A 435 29.14 -1.88 -9.52
C ASP A 435 28.94 -2.35 -10.97
N GLY A 436 28.56 -1.45 -11.90
CA GLY A 436 28.57 -1.69 -13.35
C GLY A 436 27.29 -2.31 -13.94
N GLN A 437 26.26 -2.61 -13.13
CA GLN A 437 24.96 -3.04 -13.65
C GLN A 437 24.32 -1.95 -14.51
N LEU A 438 24.40 -0.68 -14.07
CA LEU A 438 23.77 0.43 -14.80
C LEU A 438 24.38 0.60 -16.20
N ALA A 439 25.70 0.60 -16.29
CA ALA A 439 26.43 0.68 -17.56
C ALA A 439 26.06 -0.48 -18.49
N THR A 440 25.88 -1.70 -17.95
CA THR A 440 25.45 -2.86 -18.72
C THR A 440 24.03 -2.69 -19.29
N LEU A 441 23.10 -2.18 -18.48
CA LEU A 441 21.72 -1.95 -18.90
C LEU A 441 21.62 -0.82 -19.93
N GLU A 442 22.43 0.22 -19.82
CA GLU A 442 22.54 1.29 -20.82
C GLU A 442 23.17 0.80 -22.13
N GLU A 443 24.25 0.02 -22.05
CA GLU A 443 24.90 -0.59 -23.22
C GLU A 443 23.92 -1.47 -24.01
N PHE A 444 23.06 -2.20 -23.29
CA PHE A 444 21.98 -3.02 -23.83
C PHE A 444 20.88 -2.21 -24.55
N GLY A 445 20.78 -0.91 -24.29
CA GLY A 445 19.80 0.00 -24.91
C GLY A 445 18.78 0.59 -23.94
N GLY A 446 19.01 0.46 -22.62
CA GLY A 446 18.13 1.00 -21.60
C GLY A 446 18.26 2.51 -21.41
N MET A 447 17.12 3.18 -21.25
CA MET A 447 17.05 4.55 -20.74
C MET A 447 16.87 4.53 -19.22
N VAL A 448 17.85 5.07 -18.49
CA VAL A 448 17.75 5.24 -17.04
C VAL A 448 16.84 6.42 -16.72
N LEU A 449 15.75 6.13 -16.02
CA LEU A 449 14.77 7.11 -15.54
C LEU A 449 15.18 7.62 -14.16
N ALA A 450 14.52 8.70 -13.70
CA ALA A 450 14.73 9.24 -12.37
C ALA A 450 14.31 8.22 -11.29
N ASN A 451 14.87 8.34 -10.07
CA ASN A 451 14.52 7.53 -8.91
C ASN A 451 13.12 7.91 -8.39
N ALA A 452 12.08 7.54 -9.12
CA ALA A 452 10.71 8.00 -8.95
C ALA A 452 9.70 6.97 -9.49
N CYS A 453 8.41 7.13 -9.15
CA CYS A 453 7.38 6.20 -9.62
C CYS A 453 7.24 6.18 -11.16
N GLY A 454 7.29 7.35 -11.80
CA GLY A 454 7.29 7.51 -13.26
C GLY A 454 6.16 6.72 -13.96
N PRO A 455 6.49 5.86 -14.95
CA PRO A 455 5.49 5.09 -15.70
C PRO A 455 4.59 4.16 -14.88
N CYS A 456 4.98 3.78 -13.65
CA CYS A 456 4.17 2.90 -12.79
C CYS A 456 2.80 3.53 -12.43
N ILE A 457 2.75 4.86 -12.35
CA ILE A 457 1.55 5.60 -11.95
C ILE A 457 0.98 6.49 -13.07
N GLY A 458 1.52 6.35 -14.29
CA GLY A 458 1.09 7.12 -15.46
C GLY A 458 1.81 8.46 -15.64
N GLN A 459 2.91 8.71 -14.92
CA GLN A 459 3.77 9.88 -15.11
C GLN A 459 4.82 9.57 -16.18
N TRP A 460 4.33 9.40 -17.40
CA TRP A 460 5.13 9.05 -18.56
C TRP A 460 4.60 9.74 -19.80
N ASP A 461 5.45 10.56 -20.41
CA ASP A 461 5.17 11.16 -21.71
C ASP A 461 5.56 10.19 -22.84
N ARG A 462 4.72 9.17 -23.03
CA ARG A 462 4.92 8.10 -24.03
C ARG A 462 4.71 8.62 -25.46
N LYS A 463 5.65 8.33 -26.38
CA LYS A 463 5.63 8.84 -27.76
C LYS A 463 5.64 7.79 -28.88
N ASP A 464 5.90 6.53 -28.57
CA ASP A 464 6.09 5.46 -29.56
C ASP A 464 4.79 4.97 -30.21
N VAL A 465 3.63 5.23 -29.58
CA VAL A 465 2.30 4.80 -30.04
C VAL A 465 1.31 5.96 -30.00
N LYS A 466 0.31 5.92 -30.89
CA LYS A 466 -0.79 6.89 -30.85
C LYS A 466 -1.81 6.49 -29.78
N LYS A 467 -2.44 7.47 -29.13
CA LYS A 467 -3.53 7.19 -28.18
C LYS A 467 -4.66 6.43 -28.88
N GLY A 468 -5.13 5.34 -28.28
CA GLY A 468 -6.14 4.43 -28.84
C GLY A 468 -5.55 3.27 -29.65
N GLU A 469 -4.24 3.28 -29.94
CA GLU A 469 -3.56 2.18 -30.64
C GLU A 469 -3.35 0.99 -29.71
N ALA A 470 -3.82 -0.19 -30.12
CA ALA A 470 -3.58 -1.43 -29.40
C ALA A 470 -2.10 -1.82 -29.50
N ASN A 471 -1.46 -2.01 -28.35
CA ASN A 471 -0.05 -2.37 -28.25
C ASN A 471 0.20 -3.17 -26.97
N SER A 472 1.38 -3.80 -26.86
CA SER A 472 1.79 -4.51 -25.65
C SER A 472 3.01 -3.88 -24.99
N ILE A 473 2.97 -3.78 -23.66
CA ILE A 473 4.10 -3.45 -22.80
C ILE A 473 4.26 -4.52 -21.73
N ILE A 474 5.50 -4.74 -21.29
CA ILE A 474 5.80 -5.65 -20.17
C ILE A 474 6.64 -4.92 -19.13
N SER A 475 6.27 -5.07 -17.86
CA SER A 475 6.93 -4.33 -16.78
C SER A 475 7.22 -5.21 -15.57
N SER A 476 8.20 -4.81 -14.76
CA SER A 476 8.46 -5.44 -13.47
C SER A 476 7.68 -4.77 -12.32
N TYR A 477 6.60 -4.05 -12.66
CA TYR A 477 5.74 -3.36 -11.70
C TYR A 477 4.73 -4.34 -11.07
N ASN A 478 3.67 -3.82 -10.46
CA ASN A 478 2.64 -4.61 -9.77
C ASN A 478 1.26 -4.50 -10.44
N ARG A 479 0.92 -3.35 -11.02
CA ARG A 479 -0.43 -3.03 -11.47
C ARG A 479 -0.48 -2.71 -12.96
N ASN A 480 -1.44 -3.32 -13.65
CA ASN A 480 -1.65 -3.25 -15.09
C ASN A 480 -3.12 -2.98 -15.45
N PHE A 481 -3.84 -2.21 -14.64
CA PHE A 481 -5.19 -1.78 -15.00
C PHE A 481 -5.19 -0.94 -16.28
N THR A 482 -6.32 -0.97 -16.99
CA THR A 482 -6.54 -0.25 -18.25
C THR A 482 -6.06 1.21 -18.18
N GLY A 483 -5.15 1.58 -19.09
CA GLY A 483 -4.61 2.94 -19.20
C GLY A 483 -3.74 3.42 -18.02
N ARG A 484 -3.35 2.53 -17.09
CA ARG A 484 -2.58 2.92 -15.90
C ARG A 484 -1.24 3.56 -16.22
N ASN A 485 -0.49 2.99 -17.16
CA ASN A 485 0.91 3.36 -17.39
C ASN A 485 1.08 4.56 -18.33
N ASP A 486 0.16 4.76 -19.28
CA ASP A 486 0.30 5.71 -20.38
C ASP A 486 -1.02 6.43 -20.75
N ALA A 487 -2.09 6.22 -19.98
CA ALA A 487 -3.44 6.73 -20.26
C ALA A 487 -4.02 6.29 -21.63
N ASN A 488 -3.50 5.22 -22.23
CA ASN A 488 -4.05 4.59 -23.42
C ASN A 488 -4.85 3.32 -23.04
N PRO A 489 -6.19 3.33 -23.14
CA PRO A 489 -7.01 2.17 -22.79
C PRO A 489 -6.72 0.91 -23.64
N ALA A 490 -6.13 1.08 -24.82
CA ALA A 490 -5.81 -0.03 -25.73
C ALA A 490 -4.46 -0.70 -25.42
N THR A 491 -3.64 -0.12 -24.53
CA THR A 491 -2.36 -0.72 -24.12
C THR A 491 -2.61 -1.96 -23.25
N HIS A 492 -2.09 -3.10 -23.69
CA HIS A 492 -2.09 -4.36 -22.97
C HIS A 492 -0.83 -4.43 -22.10
N ALA A 493 -1.00 -4.31 -20.79
CA ALA A 493 0.12 -4.25 -19.86
C ALA A 493 0.31 -5.57 -19.12
N PHE A 494 1.50 -6.14 -19.22
CA PHE A 494 1.86 -7.38 -18.52
C PHE A 494 2.85 -7.09 -17.40
N VAL A 495 2.75 -7.83 -16.29
CA VAL A 495 3.65 -7.70 -15.12
C VAL A 495 4.37 -9.01 -14.84
N THR A 496 5.70 -8.93 -14.66
CA THR A 496 6.56 -10.10 -14.40
C THR A 496 7.84 -9.72 -13.63
N SER A 497 8.86 -10.59 -13.55
CA SER A 497 10.18 -10.33 -12.96
C SER A 497 11.03 -9.41 -13.85
N PRO A 498 11.98 -8.65 -13.29
CA PRO A 498 12.83 -7.75 -14.08
C PRO A 498 13.72 -8.51 -15.07
N ASP A 499 14.25 -9.68 -14.70
CA ASP A 499 15.02 -10.53 -15.61
C ASP A 499 14.18 -11.05 -16.80
N LEU A 500 12.92 -11.43 -16.56
CA LEU A 500 12.03 -11.85 -17.64
C LEU A 500 11.63 -10.68 -18.56
N VAL A 501 11.44 -9.46 -18.01
CA VAL A 501 11.24 -8.25 -18.83
C VAL A 501 12.43 -8.04 -19.77
N VAL A 502 13.67 -8.15 -19.29
CA VAL A 502 14.86 -8.01 -20.14
C VAL A 502 14.86 -9.09 -21.22
N ALA A 503 14.62 -10.36 -20.85
CA ALA A 503 14.56 -11.47 -21.81
C ALA A 503 13.55 -11.24 -22.94
N MET A 504 12.34 -10.80 -22.61
CA MET A 504 11.27 -10.49 -23.58
C MET A 504 11.61 -9.27 -24.44
N THR A 505 12.32 -8.29 -23.88
CA THR A 505 12.78 -7.08 -24.56
C THR A 505 13.85 -7.38 -25.60
N ILE A 506 14.71 -8.38 -25.35
CA ILE A 506 15.68 -8.89 -26.34
C ILE A 506 14.94 -9.42 -27.57
N ALA A 507 13.89 -10.24 -27.36
CA ALA A 507 13.13 -10.84 -28.45
C ALA A 507 12.19 -9.87 -29.17
N GLY A 508 11.70 -8.84 -28.45
CA GLY A 508 10.71 -7.87 -28.96
C GLY A 508 9.34 -8.50 -29.25
N SER A 509 9.01 -9.63 -28.62
CA SER A 509 7.77 -10.37 -28.85
C SER A 509 7.27 -11.04 -27.58
N LEU A 510 5.96 -11.11 -27.42
CA LEU A 510 5.30 -11.85 -26.34
C LEU A 510 5.33 -13.37 -26.52
N HIS A 511 5.80 -13.89 -27.66
CA HIS A 511 5.90 -15.33 -27.92
C HIS A 511 7.18 -15.99 -27.40
N PHE A 512 8.16 -15.21 -26.97
CA PHE A 512 9.46 -15.73 -26.55
C PHE A 512 9.37 -16.38 -25.17
N ASN A 513 9.90 -17.60 -25.05
CA ASN A 513 10.12 -18.27 -23.78
C ASN A 513 11.62 -18.49 -23.56
N PRO A 514 12.28 -17.76 -22.65
CA PRO A 514 13.73 -17.87 -22.47
C PRO A 514 14.20 -19.21 -21.89
N LEU A 515 13.29 -20.06 -21.42
CA LEU A 515 13.63 -21.40 -20.92
C LEU A 515 13.85 -22.41 -22.06
N THR A 516 13.28 -22.16 -23.24
CA THR A 516 13.25 -23.13 -24.35
C THR A 516 13.73 -22.56 -25.68
N ASP A 517 13.49 -21.27 -25.91
CA ASP A 517 13.61 -20.67 -27.22
C ASP A 517 15.01 -20.10 -27.43
N LYS A 518 15.56 -20.34 -28.62
CA LYS A 518 16.88 -19.83 -28.99
C LYS A 518 16.78 -18.46 -29.67
N LEU A 519 17.81 -17.65 -29.49
CA LEU A 519 18.06 -16.41 -30.21
C LEU A 519 19.19 -16.61 -31.21
N VAL A 520 19.30 -15.71 -32.19
CA VAL A 520 20.39 -15.71 -33.18
C VAL A 520 21.31 -14.53 -32.90
N GLY A 521 22.55 -14.82 -32.54
CA GLY A 521 23.60 -13.82 -32.29
C GLY A 521 23.98 -13.03 -33.53
N ALA A 522 24.72 -11.94 -33.34
CA ALA A 522 25.26 -11.13 -34.44
C ALA A 522 26.23 -11.91 -35.35
N ASP A 523 26.78 -13.03 -34.85
CA ASP A 523 27.61 -13.97 -35.61
C ASP A 523 26.79 -15.02 -36.40
N GLY A 524 25.46 -14.94 -36.34
CA GLY A 524 24.54 -15.86 -37.00
C GLY A 524 24.35 -17.20 -36.28
N LYS A 525 24.96 -17.41 -35.10
CA LYS A 525 24.79 -18.66 -34.34
C LYS A 525 23.59 -18.61 -33.42
N GLU A 526 22.92 -19.74 -33.27
CA GLU A 526 21.87 -19.91 -32.28
C GLU A 526 22.46 -20.05 -30.87
N PHE A 527 21.84 -19.40 -29.89
CA PHE A 527 22.15 -19.60 -28.47
C PHE A 527 20.88 -19.54 -27.62
N LEU A 528 20.94 -20.14 -26.43
CA LEU A 528 19.92 -20.03 -25.40
C LEU A 528 20.41 -19.05 -24.35
N LEU A 529 19.53 -18.17 -23.86
CA LEU A 529 19.89 -17.28 -22.76
C LEU A 529 20.24 -18.08 -21.51
N LYS A 530 21.33 -17.71 -20.84
CA LYS A 530 21.66 -18.27 -19.54
C LYS A 530 20.60 -17.87 -18.51
N ALA A 531 20.36 -18.75 -17.55
CA ALA A 531 19.51 -18.41 -16.41
C ALA A 531 20.10 -17.19 -15.66
N PRO A 532 19.24 -16.29 -15.15
CA PRO A 532 19.68 -15.07 -14.49
C PRO A 532 20.52 -15.38 -13.26
N SER A 533 21.56 -14.58 -13.05
CA SER A 533 22.45 -14.65 -11.89
C SER A 533 22.70 -13.26 -11.33
N GLY A 534 23.16 -13.17 -10.10
CA GLY A 534 23.41 -11.88 -9.45
C GLY A 534 23.38 -12.01 -7.94
N ASN A 535 24.10 -11.13 -7.26
CA ASN A 535 24.13 -11.10 -5.81
C ASN A 535 22.90 -10.36 -5.26
N GLY A 536 22.38 -10.84 -4.13
CA GLY A 536 21.27 -10.17 -3.43
C GLY A 536 21.66 -8.84 -2.79
N LEU A 537 22.95 -8.67 -2.46
CA LEU A 537 23.54 -7.52 -1.81
C LEU A 537 24.89 -7.18 -2.46
N PRO A 538 25.41 -5.95 -2.31
CA PRO A 538 26.71 -5.57 -2.86
C PRO A 538 27.86 -6.40 -2.28
N GLU A 539 28.74 -6.93 -3.15
CA GLU A 539 29.90 -7.74 -2.74
C GLU A 539 30.90 -6.95 -1.87
N SER A 540 30.96 -5.64 -2.08
CA SER A 540 31.77 -4.72 -1.26
C SER A 540 31.31 -4.63 0.20
N GLY A 541 30.16 -5.24 0.55
CA GLY A 541 29.57 -5.20 1.88
C GLY A 541 29.00 -3.83 2.25
N SER A 542 28.83 -2.92 1.28
CA SER A 542 28.24 -1.59 1.53
C SER A 542 27.55 -0.98 0.32
N PHE A 543 26.48 -0.25 0.59
CA PHE A 543 25.80 0.61 -0.38
C PHE A 543 26.48 1.98 -0.47
N ASP A 544 26.57 2.51 -1.69
CA ASP A 544 26.89 3.92 -1.92
C ASP A 544 25.62 4.75 -1.62
N PRO A 545 25.64 5.69 -0.66
CA PRO A 545 24.46 6.49 -0.34
C PRO A 545 24.08 7.49 -1.44
N GLY A 546 24.98 7.77 -2.40
CA GLY A 546 24.78 8.77 -3.45
C GLY A 546 24.63 10.19 -2.89
N GLN A 547 23.79 10.99 -3.54
CA GLN A 547 23.52 12.36 -3.13
C GLN A 547 22.74 12.44 -1.80
N ASN A 548 23.09 13.40 -0.93
CA ASN A 548 22.32 13.65 0.28
C ASN A 548 20.98 14.34 -0.04
N THR A 549 19.91 13.55 -0.07
CA THR A 549 18.57 13.97 -0.44
C THR A 549 17.61 14.12 0.73
N TYR A 550 18.03 13.80 1.96
CA TYR A 550 17.21 13.95 3.16
C TYR A 550 17.37 15.35 3.78
N GLN A 551 16.24 15.94 4.17
CA GLN A 551 16.16 17.17 4.95
C GLN A 551 15.52 16.86 6.30
N ALA A 552 16.34 16.91 7.35
CA ALA A 552 15.86 16.83 8.72
C ALA A 552 15.06 18.10 9.10
N PRO A 553 14.01 17.98 9.94
CA PRO A 553 13.37 19.16 10.49
C PRO A 553 14.36 19.96 11.36
N PRO A 554 14.33 21.30 11.31
CA PRO A 554 15.21 22.13 12.11
C PRO A 554 14.85 22.04 13.60
N ALA A 555 15.84 22.27 14.48
CA ALA A 555 15.59 22.31 15.93
C ALA A 555 14.65 23.47 16.31
N GLU A 556 14.87 24.66 15.74
CA GLU A 556 14.03 25.84 15.92
C GLU A 556 12.97 25.92 14.81
N ARG A 557 11.70 25.64 15.17
CA ARG A 557 10.57 25.53 14.23
C ARG A 557 9.59 26.71 14.28
N SER A 558 9.64 27.53 15.33
CA SER A 558 8.69 28.62 15.60
C SER A 558 8.70 29.70 14.50
N GLY A 559 9.86 29.94 13.88
CA GLY A 559 10.02 30.90 12.77
C GLY A 559 9.68 30.36 11.38
N VAL A 560 9.30 29.08 11.24
CA VAL A 560 9.01 28.48 9.93
C VAL A 560 7.56 28.78 9.51
N SER A 561 7.41 29.48 8.39
CA SER A 561 6.14 29.73 7.71
C SER A 561 5.91 28.71 6.61
N VAL A 562 4.71 28.13 6.55
CA VAL A 562 4.33 27.20 5.46
C VAL A 562 4.00 28.01 4.22
N ALA A 563 4.57 27.63 3.08
CA ALA A 563 4.32 28.29 1.81
C ALA A 563 3.00 27.80 1.18
N VAL A 564 1.91 28.57 1.31
CA VAL A 564 0.66 28.36 0.56
C VAL A 564 0.20 29.72 0.03
N SER A 565 0.13 29.88 -1.29
CA SER A 565 -0.40 31.10 -1.90
C SER A 565 -1.94 31.07 -1.89
N PRO A 566 -2.63 32.14 -1.43
CA PRO A 566 -4.09 32.24 -1.52
C PRO A 566 -4.67 32.22 -2.95
N THR A 567 -3.82 32.42 -3.97
CA THR A 567 -4.20 32.43 -5.39
C THR A 567 -3.62 31.24 -6.16
N SER A 568 -3.11 30.24 -5.44
CA SER A 568 -2.52 29.04 -6.04
C SER A 568 -3.57 28.23 -6.81
N ASP A 569 -3.18 27.74 -7.98
CA ASP A 569 -3.94 26.74 -8.74
C ASP A 569 -3.57 25.29 -8.32
N ARG A 570 -2.55 25.14 -7.45
CA ARG A 570 -1.95 23.84 -7.06
C ARG A 570 -2.29 23.44 -5.63
N LEU A 571 -2.43 24.39 -4.73
CA LEU A 571 -2.63 24.22 -3.29
C LEU A 571 -3.81 25.05 -2.81
N GLN A 572 -4.70 24.44 -2.03
CA GLN A 572 -5.87 25.12 -1.47
C GLN A 572 -6.00 24.74 0.00
N LEU A 573 -6.11 25.73 0.89
CA LEU A 573 -6.47 25.46 2.28
C LEU A 573 -7.88 24.86 2.34
N LEU A 574 -8.07 23.88 3.21
CA LEU A 574 -9.34 23.19 3.34
C LEU A 574 -10.34 24.00 4.16
N GLU A 575 -11.58 24.01 3.68
CA GLU A 575 -12.74 24.46 4.46
C GLU A 575 -13.41 23.25 5.15
N PRO A 576 -13.84 23.38 6.42
CA PRO A 576 -14.56 22.32 7.10
C PRO A 576 -15.85 21.94 6.36
N PHE A 577 -16.10 20.63 6.19
CA PHE A 577 -17.35 20.16 5.62
C PHE A 577 -18.54 20.45 6.54
N LYS A 578 -19.74 20.62 5.97
CA LYS A 578 -20.97 20.85 6.74
C LYS A 578 -21.32 19.61 7.58
N ALA A 579 -21.72 19.83 8.83
CA ALA A 579 -22.28 18.78 9.69
C ALA A 579 -23.61 18.26 9.15
N TRP A 580 -24.00 17.05 9.57
CA TRP A 580 -25.33 16.51 9.29
C TRP A 580 -26.39 17.37 9.98
N ASP A 581 -27.53 17.58 9.32
CA ASP A 581 -28.62 18.42 9.79
C ASP A 581 -29.60 17.70 10.73
N GLY A 582 -29.35 16.41 11.00
CA GLY A 582 -30.17 15.58 11.88
C GLY A 582 -31.40 14.98 11.23
N LYS A 583 -31.54 15.07 9.90
CA LYS A 583 -32.73 14.62 9.17
C LYS A 583 -32.44 13.50 8.18
N ASP A 584 -33.50 12.80 7.79
CA ASP A 584 -33.49 11.92 6.64
C ASP A 584 -33.29 12.71 5.35
N ALA A 585 -32.71 12.07 4.34
CA ALA A 585 -32.42 12.68 3.06
C ALA A 585 -33.36 12.11 2.00
N GLU A 586 -34.33 12.91 1.58
CA GLU A 586 -35.42 12.49 0.68
C GLU A 586 -35.19 12.92 -0.77
N ASN A 587 -35.78 12.18 -1.71
CA ASN A 587 -35.81 12.49 -3.15
C ASN A 587 -34.43 12.68 -3.79
N LEU A 588 -33.42 11.93 -3.32
CA LEU A 588 -32.05 12.00 -3.82
C LEU A 588 -31.96 11.45 -5.25
N PRO A 589 -31.41 12.21 -6.21
CA PRO A 589 -31.03 11.65 -7.51
C PRO A 589 -29.85 10.69 -7.37
N ILE A 590 -29.85 9.66 -8.22
CA ILE A 590 -28.67 8.85 -8.50
C ILE A 590 -27.81 9.63 -9.50
N LEU A 591 -26.63 10.09 -9.08
CA LEU A 591 -25.72 10.80 -9.98
C LEU A 591 -25.21 9.88 -11.10
N ILE A 592 -24.83 8.66 -10.71
CA ILE A 592 -24.39 7.60 -11.62
C ILE A 592 -24.68 6.24 -10.97
N LYS A 593 -25.16 5.29 -11.78
CA LYS A 593 -25.14 3.86 -11.45
C LYS A 593 -24.01 3.24 -12.26
N CYS A 594 -22.91 2.91 -11.57
CA CYS A 594 -21.72 2.35 -12.19
C CYS A 594 -21.94 0.90 -12.60
N ASP A 595 -21.55 0.57 -13.83
CA ASP A 595 -21.55 -0.79 -14.35
C ASP A 595 -20.15 -1.44 -14.19
N GLY A 596 -20.11 -2.59 -13.54
CA GLY A 596 -18.88 -3.36 -13.32
C GLY A 596 -17.81 -2.67 -12.47
N LYS A 597 -16.54 -2.96 -12.80
CA LYS A 597 -15.37 -2.61 -12.00
C LYS A 597 -15.15 -1.09 -11.92
N THR A 598 -15.23 -0.53 -10.71
CA THR A 598 -14.96 0.89 -10.45
C THR A 598 -13.82 1.06 -9.44
N THR A 599 -12.59 1.17 -9.92
CA THR A 599 -11.37 1.42 -9.12
C THR A 599 -11.25 2.90 -8.70
N THR A 600 -10.35 3.22 -7.76
CA THR A 600 -10.04 4.63 -7.43
C THR A 600 -9.43 5.43 -8.59
N ASP A 601 -8.85 4.77 -9.60
CA ASP A 601 -8.44 5.44 -10.84
C ASP A 601 -9.67 5.84 -11.69
N HIS A 602 -10.79 5.10 -11.65
CA HIS A 602 -12.04 5.54 -12.31
C HIS A 602 -12.74 6.67 -11.56
N ILE A 603 -12.62 6.71 -10.22
CA ILE A 603 -13.22 7.72 -9.35
C ILE A 603 -12.42 9.03 -9.36
N SER A 604 -11.08 8.98 -9.24
CA SER A 604 -10.20 10.14 -9.18
C SER A 604 -8.89 9.79 -9.86
N MET A 605 -8.81 10.03 -11.18
CA MET A 605 -7.65 9.64 -12.01
C MET A 605 -6.33 10.24 -11.51
N ALA A 606 -5.22 9.55 -11.79
CA ALA A 606 -3.86 10.05 -11.59
C ALA A 606 -3.36 10.81 -12.83
N GLY A 607 -2.16 10.50 -13.33
CA GLY A 607 -1.58 11.13 -14.54
C GLY A 607 -1.62 12.66 -14.47
N PRO A 608 -2.27 13.37 -15.43
CA PRO A 608 -2.28 14.83 -15.49
C PRO A 608 -2.98 15.49 -14.29
N TRP A 609 -3.78 14.75 -13.52
CA TRP A 609 -4.50 15.27 -12.35
C TRP A 609 -3.63 15.35 -11.09
N LEU A 610 -2.46 14.69 -11.08
CA LEU A 610 -1.56 14.74 -9.93
C LEU A 610 -1.10 16.17 -9.59
N LYS A 611 -1.08 17.07 -10.59
CA LYS A 611 -0.82 18.49 -10.35
C LYS A 611 -1.81 19.14 -9.38
N TYR A 612 -3.06 18.67 -9.30
CA TYR A 612 -4.09 19.26 -8.45
C TYR A 612 -4.30 18.54 -7.11
N ARG A 613 -3.41 17.62 -6.71
CA ARG A 613 -3.58 16.84 -5.45
C ARG A 613 -3.63 17.69 -4.18
N GLY A 614 -3.09 18.90 -4.20
CA GLY A 614 -3.20 19.87 -3.11
C GLY A 614 -4.38 20.83 -3.21
N HIS A 615 -5.19 20.77 -4.28
CA HIS A 615 -6.27 21.70 -4.56
C HIS A 615 -7.59 20.95 -4.79
N LEU A 616 -8.42 20.85 -3.74
CA LEU A 616 -9.61 20.01 -3.73
C LEU A 616 -10.63 20.40 -4.82
N ASP A 617 -10.89 21.69 -5.01
CA ASP A 617 -11.89 22.10 -6.01
C ASP A 617 -11.44 21.76 -7.46
N ASN A 618 -10.19 22.02 -7.81
CA ASN A 618 -9.63 21.71 -9.12
C ASN A 618 -9.59 20.22 -9.42
N ILE A 619 -9.13 19.39 -8.48
CA ILE A 619 -9.05 17.94 -8.71
C ILE A 619 -10.44 17.31 -8.83
N SER A 620 -11.46 17.87 -8.15
CA SER A 620 -12.85 17.40 -8.25
C SER A 620 -13.43 17.47 -9.68
N ASN A 621 -12.77 18.16 -10.62
CA ASN A 621 -13.14 18.12 -12.04
C ASN A 621 -12.83 16.77 -12.72
N ASN A 622 -12.24 15.81 -12.02
CA ASN A 622 -12.04 14.45 -12.51
C ASN A 622 -12.92 13.40 -11.82
N MET A 623 -13.83 13.84 -10.94
CA MET A 623 -14.66 12.93 -10.17
C MET A 623 -15.47 12.02 -11.10
N LEU A 624 -15.24 10.71 -10.99
CA LEU A 624 -15.97 9.62 -11.66
C LEU A 624 -15.93 9.67 -13.21
N ILE A 625 -14.99 10.38 -13.81
CA ILE A 625 -14.92 10.47 -15.28
C ILE A 625 -14.45 9.17 -15.96
N GLY A 626 -13.90 8.22 -15.20
CA GLY A 626 -13.59 6.89 -15.71
C GLY A 626 -14.70 5.86 -15.48
N ALA A 627 -15.68 6.14 -14.61
CA ALA A 627 -16.71 5.16 -14.27
C ALA A 627 -17.69 4.95 -15.44
N ILE A 628 -18.03 3.70 -15.73
CA ILE A 628 -18.96 3.33 -16.79
C ILE A 628 -20.39 3.50 -16.29
N ASN A 629 -21.18 4.31 -16.98
CA ASN A 629 -22.58 4.53 -16.62
C ASN A 629 -23.46 3.42 -17.22
N SER A 630 -24.18 2.69 -16.36
CA SER A 630 -25.12 1.63 -16.77
C SER A 630 -26.27 2.11 -17.67
N ALA A 631 -26.57 3.42 -17.70
CA ALA A 631 -27.63 3.98 -18.53
C ALA A 631 -27.31 3.98 -20.03
N ASN A 632 -26.02 4.07 -20.40
CA ASN A 632 -25.58 4.24 -21.79
C ASN A 632 -24.30 3.47 -22.15
N GLY A 633 -23.64 2.83 -21.19
CA GLY A 633 -22.36 2.13 -21.39
C GLY A 633 -21.17 3.06 -21.64
N GLU A 634 -21.32 4.37 -21.40
CA GLU A 634 -20.29 5.39 -21.65
C GLU A 634 -19.63 5.85 -20.33
N ALA A 635 -18.35 6.20 -20.41
CA ALA A 635 -17.65 6.89 -19.33
C ALA A 635 -17.95 8.40 -19.36
N ASN A 636 -17.97 9.04 -18.19
CA ASN A 636 -18.13 10.50 -18.04
C ASN A 636 -19.37 11.11 -18.74
N LYS A 637 -20.49 10.39 -18.77
CA LYS A 637 -21.71 10.88 -19.42
C LYS A 637 -22.95 10.41 -18.67
N VAL A 638 -23.57 11.33 -17.94
CA VAL A 638 -24.73 11.10 -17.08
C VAL A 638 -25.85 12.07 -17.42
N GLN A 639 -27.09 11.68 -17.16
CA GLN A 639 -28.23 12.56 -17.39
C GLN A 639 -28.48 13.40 -16.13
N ASN A 640 -28.48 14.73 -16.28
CA ASN A 640 -28.86 15.65 -15.22
C ASN A 640 -30.37 15.53 -14.96
N TYR A 641 -30.78 15.16 -13.75
CA TYR A 641 -32.19 14.91 -13.44
C TYR A 641 -33.05 16.18 -13.47
N THR A 642 -32.44 17.37 -13.31
CA THR A 642 -33.17 18.65 -13.31
C THR A 642 -33.40 19.20 -14.70
N THR A 643 -32.48 18.96 -15.65
CA THR A 643 -32.57 19.49 -17.03
C THR A 643 -32.93 18.41 -18.06
N GLY A 644 -32.68 17.14 -17.76
CA GLY A 644 -32.80 16.03 -18.70
C GLY A 644 -31.65 15.92 -19.70
N GLU A 645 -30.65 16.80 -19.62
CA GLU A 645 -29.50 16.82 -20.54
C GLU A 645 -28.41 15.85 -20.11
N TRP A 646 -27.65 15.33 -21.09
CA TRP A 646 -26.49 14.48 -20.83
C TRP A 646 -25.22 15.32 -20.77
N ASP A 647 -24.46 15.20 -19.69
CA ASP A 647 -23.23 15.97 -19.48
C ASP A 647 -22.19 15.15 -18.70
N ALA A 648 -21.00 15.73 -18.52
CA ALA A 648 -19.94 15.18 -17.68
C ALA A 648 -20.41 14.99 -16.23
N VAL A 649 -19.91 13.94 -15.59
CA VAL A 649 -20.21 13.62 -14.19
C VAL A 649 -19.89 14.79 -13.23
N PRO A 650 -18.68 15.40 -13.26
CA PRO A 650 -18.36 16.51 -12.38
C PRO A 650 -19.17 17.77 -12.68
N ALA A 651 -19.52 18.03 -13.94
CA ALA A 651 -20.37 19.17 -14.33
C ALA A 651 -21.78 19.02 -13.75
N THR A 652 -22.37 17.83 -13.91
CA THR A 652 -23.69 17.49 -13.34
C THR A 652 -23.68 17.58 -11.80
N ALA A 653 -22.65 17.05 -11.15
CA ALA A 653 -22.52 17.13 -9.69
C ALA A 653 -22.35 18.58 -9.18
N ARG A 654 -21.63 19.43 -9.91
CA ARG A 654 -21.52 20.87 -9.60
C ARG A 654 -22.86 21.59 -9.75
N ASP A 655 -23.62 21.28 -10.78
CA ASP A 655 -24.98 21.82 -10.96
C ASP A 655 -25.87 21.44 -9.76
N TYR A 656 -25.88 20.16 -9.37
CA TYR A 656 -26.60 19.71 -8.17
C TYR A 656 -26.15 20.44 -6.91
N LYS A 657 -24.83 20.56 -6.67
CA LYS A 657 -24.28 21.30 -5.53
C LYS A 657 -24.75 22.76 -5.52
N SER A 658 -24.75 23.44 -6.67
CA SER A 658 -25.17 24.85 -6.76
C SER A 658 -26.63 25.08 -6.39
N LYS A 659 -27.46 24.05 -6.61
CA LYS A 659 -28.89 24.00 -6.27
C LYS A 659 -29.16 23.39 -4.89
N ASN A 660 -28.11 23.07 -4.12
CA ASN A 660 -28.18 22.35 -2.84
C ASN A 660 -28.90 21.00 -2.92
N ILE A 661 -28.72 20.27 -4.01
CA ILE A 661 -29.27 18.92 -4.19
C ILE A 661 -28.20 17.89 -3.81
N PRO A 662 -28.35 17.19 -2.66
CA PRO A 662 -27.51 16.04 -2.36
C PRO A 662 -27.82 14.89 -3.31
N TRP A 663 -26.84 14.01 -3.54
CA TRP A 663 -26.98 12.89 -4.47
C TRP A 663 -26.30 11.62 -3.92
N VAL A 664 -26.61 10.49 -4.56
CA VAL A 664 -25.99 9.19 -4.27
C VAL A 664 -25.31 8.59 -5.51
N VAL A 665 -24.39 7.64 -5.28
CA VAL A 665 -23.85 6.75 -6.31
C VAL A 665 -24.32 5.33 -6.01
N ILE A 666 -24.70 4.59 -7.06
CA ILE A 666 -24.92 3.15 -6.98
C ILE A 666 -23.73 2.45 -7.65
N GLY A 667 -22.98 1.63 -6.92
CA GLY A 667 -21.82 0.91 -7.43
C GLY A 667 -21.96 -0.61 -7.35
N ASP A 668 -21.11 -1.32 -8.08
CA ASP A 668 -21.13 -2.77 -8.13
C ASP A 668 -20.16 -3.38 -7.07
N TRP A 669 -19.55 -4.52 -7.36
CA TRP A 669 -18.60 -5.21 -6.47
C TRP A 669 -17.25 -4.50 -6.34
N ASN A 670 -16.67 -4.56 -5.13
CA ASN A 670 -15.32 -4.09 -4.81
C ASN A 670 -15.07 -2.63 -5.23
N TYR A 671 -16.08 -1.78 -5.03
CA TYR A 671 -16.02 -0.38 -5.40
C TYR A 671 -14.88 0.36 -4.66
N GLY A 672 -14.11 1.15 -5.39
CA GLY A 672 -12.93 1.83 -4.85
C GLY A 672 -11.70 0.93 -4.72
N GLU A 673 -11.62 -0.15 -5.48
CA GLU A 673 -10.41 -0.98 -5.57
C GLU A 673 -9.19 -0.16 -5.99
N GLY A 674 -8.01 -0.49 -5.44
CA GLY A 674 -6.73 0.00 -5.95
C GLY A 674 -6.02 0.99 -5.02
N SER A 675 -5.73 2.18 -5.52
CA SER A 675 -4.84 3.16 -4.84
C SER A 675 -5.52 3.76 -3.61
N SER A 676 -4.73 4.07 -2.58
CA SER A 676 -5.19 4.60 -1.28
C SER A 676 -5.70 6.05 -1.28
N ARG A 677 -5.66 6.73 -2.42
CA ARG A 677 -5.98 8.16 -2.58
C ARG A 677 -7.31 8.55 -1.90
N GLU A 678 -7.23 9.43 -0.92
CA GLU A 678 -8.42 9.93 -0.20
C GLU A 678 -9.25 10.91 -1.02
N HIS A 679 -8.69 11.46 -2.10
CA HIS A 679 -9.44 12.33 -3.04
C HIS A 679 -10.66 11.63 -3.63
N ALA A 680 -10.61 10.30 -3.82
CA ALA A 680 -11.77 9.53 -4.25
C ALA A 680 -12.97 9.60 -3.26
N ALA A 681 -12.75 10.02 -2.01
CA ALA A 681 -13.81 10.32 -1.04
C ALA A 681 -14.03 11.84 -0.86
N LEU A 682 -12.95 12.65 -0.87
CA LEU A 682 -13.06 14.10 -0.72
C LEU A 682 -13.81 14.76 -1.89
N GLU A 683 -13.60 14.30 -3.13
CA GLU A 683 -14.20 14.90 -4.32
C GLU A 683 -15.73 14.68 -4.36
N PRO A 684 -16.27 13.44 -4.20
CA PRO A 684 -17.70 13.24 -3.99
C PRO A 684 -18.27 14.09 -2.87
N ARG A 685 -17.59 14.14 -1.72
CA ARG A 685 -18.04 14.94 -0.58
C ARG A 685 -18.09 16.43 -0.89
N HIS A 686 -17.05 16.95 -1.55
CA HIS A 686 -16.93 18.33 -1.97
C HIS A 686 -18.00 18.70 -2.99
N LEU A 687 -18.32 17.80 -3.92
CA LEU A 687 -19.33 18.00 -4.97
C LEU A 687 -20.77 17.68 -4.52
N GLY A 688 -21.03 17.56 -3.22
CA GLY A 688 -22.38 17.46 -2.66
C GLY A 688 -22.92 16.02 -2.52
N GLY A 689 -22.09 15.01 -2.72
CA GLY A 689 -22.46 13.61 -2.50
C GLY A 689 -22.74 13.32 -1.03
N LEU A 690 -23.78 12.53 -0.78
CA LEU A 690 -24.17 12.09 0.56
C LEU A 690 -23.74 10.64 0.83
N ALA A 691 -24.04 9.74 -0.10
CA ALA A 691 -23.82 8.31 0.07
C ALA A 691 -23.30 7.64 -1.19
N ILE A 692 -22.56 6.55 -0.99
CA ILE A 692 -22.19 5.60 -2.03
C ILE A 692 -22.75 4.25 -1.59
N ILE A 693 -23.55 3.62 -2.43
CA ILE A 693 -24.28 2.38 -2.11
C ILE A 693 -23.81 1.29 -3.08
N THR A 694 -23.26 0.20 -2.57
CA THR A 694 -22.55 -0.79 -3.41
C THR A 694 -22.93 -2.23 -3.06
N ARG A 695 -22.54 -3.18 -3.91
CA ARG A 695 -22.55 -4.60 -3.51
C ARG A 695 -21.43 -4.89 -2.52
N SER A 696 -20.25 -4.28 -2.69
CA SER A 696 -19.16 -4.29 -1.70
C SER A 696 -18.13 -3.19 -1.96
N PHE A 697 -17.33 -2.85 -0.94
CA PHE A 697 -16.24 -1.87 -1.02
C PHE A 697 -14.85 -2.50 -0.87
N ALA A 698 -13.85 -1.83 -1.42
CA ALA A 698 -12.46 -2.00 -1.01
C ALA A 698 -12.18 -1.27 0.33
N ARG A 699 -11.39 -1.89 1.21
CA ARG A 699 -11.17 -1.45 2.61
C ARG A 699 -10.80 0.03 2.77
N ILE A 700 -9.74 0.48 2.09
CA ILE A 700 -9.21 1.85 2.28
C ILE A 700 -10.24 2.89 1.83
N HIS A 701 -10.93 2.62 0.72
CA HIS A 701 -11.92 3.55 0.20
C HIS A 701 -13.13 3.68 1.11
N GLU A 702 -13.62 2.57 1.69
CA GLU A 702 -14.69 2.59 2.70
C GLU A 702 -14.29 3.47 3.90
N THR A 703 -13.09 3.30 4.45
CA THR A 703 -12.61 4.15 5.55
C THR A 703 -12.52 5.62 5.14
N ASN A 704 -11.99 5.91 3.95
CA ASN A 704 -11.89 7.29 3.45
C ASN A 704 -13.27 7.95 3.35
N LEU A 705 -14.30 7.25 2.86
CA LEU A 705 -15.66 7.77 2.79
C LEU A 705 -16.21 8.12 4.18
N LYS A 706 -16.02 7.23 5.16
CA LYS A 706 -16.42 7.50 6.56
C LYS A 706 -15.68 8.71 7.14
N LYS A 707 -14.37 8.81 6.89
CA LYS A 707 -13.53 9.93 7.36
C LYS A 707 -14.02 11.28 6.84
N GLN A 708 -14.51 11.33 5.60
CA GLN A 708 -15.07 12.54 4.99
C GLN A 708 -16.56 12.77 5.29
N GLY A 709 -17.15 11.98 6.19
CA GLY A 709 -18.54 12.13 6.62
C GLY A 709 -19.57 11.76 5.54
N MET A 710 -19.18 10.96 4.55
CA MET A 710 -20.12 10.31 3.63
C MET A 710 -20.62 8.98 4.21
N LEU A 711 -21.72 8.45 3.67
CA LEU A 711 -22.25 7.13 4.01
C LEU A 711 -21.84 6.06 2.98
N PRO A 712 -20.80 5.24 3.22
CA PRO A 712 -20.57 4.03 2.46
C PRO A 712 -21.52 2.92 2.94
N LEU A 713 -22.43 2.51 2.07
CA LEU A 713 -23.48 1.56 2.36
C LEU A 713 -23.39 0.36 1.43
N THR A 714 -23.73 -0.81 1.94
CA THR A 714 -23.76 -2.05 1.15
C THR A 714 -25.17 -2.59 1.07
N PHE A 715 -25.58 -3.15 -0.06
CA PHE A 715 -26.85 -3.84 -0.14
C PHE A 715 -26.86 -5.06 0.79
N ALA A 716 -27.86 -5.19 1.67
CA ALA A 716 -28.01 -6.39 2.48
C ALA A 716 -28.29 -7.63 1.60
N ASN A 717 -29.02 -7.44 0.49
CA ASN A 717 -29.08 -8.37 -0.62
C ASN A 717 -28.40 -7.75 -1.86
N PRO A 718 -27.22 -8.22 -2.28
CA PRO A 718 -26.51 -7.69 -3.45
C PRO A 718 -27.33 -7.65 -4.75
N GLU A 719 -28.35 -8.49 -4.91
CA GLU A 719 -29.26 -8.49 -6.08
C GLU A 719 -30.18 -7.25 -6.14
N ASP A 720 -30.32 -6.50 -5.05
CA ASP A 720 -31.11 -5.26 -5.06
C ASP A 720 -30.49 -4.18 -5.95
N TYR A 721 -29.19 -4.27 -6.24
CA TYR A 721 -28.52 -3.47 -7.28
C TYR A 721 -29.23 -3.57 -8.64
N ASP A 722 -29.71 -4.76 -9.01
CA ASP A 722 -30.31 -5.02 -10.33
C ASP A 722 -31.71 -4.42 -10.45
N LYS A 723 -32.38 -4.14 -9.32
CA LYS A 723 -33.73 -3.57 -9.27
C LYS A 723 -33.76 -2.05 -9.46
N ILE A 724 -32.64 -1.37 -9.17
CA ILE A 724 -32.53 0.09 -9.17
C ILE A 724 -32.10 0.56 -10.55
N LYS A 725 -32.81 1.53 -11.12
CA LYS A 725 -32.47 2.14 -12.41
C LYS A 725 -31.81 3.51 -12.23
N PRO A 726 -30.99 3.97 -13.20
CA PRO A 726 -30.34 5.28 -13.13
C PRO A 726 -31.30 6.46 -12.94
N GLU A 727 -32.51 6.38 -13.48
CA GLU A 727 -33.55 7.41 -13.40
C GLU A 727 -34.37 7.41 -12.10
N ASP A 728 -34.16 6.42 -11.23
CA ASP A 728 -34.85 6.33 -9.95
C ASP A 728 -34.36 7.41 -8.98
N LYS A 729 -35.20 7.74 -7.99
CA LYS A 729 -34.80 8.53 -6.82
C LYS A 729 -34.77 7.67 -5.58
N VAL A 730 -34.02 8.09 -4.57
CA VAL A 730 -33.96 7.37 -3.30
C VAL A 730 -34.14 8.28 -2.10
N ASP A 731 -34.82 7.77 -1.07
CA ASP A 731 -34.77 8.32 0.28
C ASP A 731 -33.78 7.50 1.10
N LEU A 732 -32.91 8.17 1.85
CA LEU A 732 -32.05 7.57 2.86
C LEU A 732 -32.51 7.98 4.25
N LEU A 733 -32.97 7.00 5.03
CA LEU A 733 -33.44 7.21 6.41
C LEU A 733 -32.26 7.31 7.38
N CYS A 734 -31.45 8.36 7.22
CA CYS A 734 -30.23 8.61 7.99
C CYS A 734 -30.46 8.62 9.52
N THR A 735 -31.67 8.93 9.98
CA THR A 735 -32.04 8.90 11.41
C THR A 735 -32.07 7.49 11.99
N GLU A 736 -32.13 6.45 11.15
CA GLU A 736 -32.05 5.04 11.55
C GLU A 736 -30.60 4.54 11.72
N LEU A 737 -29.57 5.38 11.45
CA LEU A 737 -28.16 4.97 11.52
C LEU A 737 -27.77 4.56 12.95
N GLU A 738 -27.67 3.25 13.18
CA GLU A 738 -27.33 2.66 14.47
C GLU A 738 -26.32 1.51 14.28
N VAL A 739 -25.32 1.46 15.16
CA VAL A 739 -24.25 0.44 15.10
C VAL A 739 -24.83 -0.96 15.05
N GLY A 740 -24.41 -1.75 14.06
CA GLY A 740 -24.82 -3.15 13.89
C GLY A 740 -26.23 -3.37 13.35
N LYS A 741 -26.99 -2.30 13.04
CA LYS A 741 -28.34 -2.42 12.46
C LYS A 741 -28.35 -1.98 11.00
N PRO A 742 -28.95 -2.75 10.09
CA PRO A 742 -29.19 -2.26 8.74
C PRO A 742 -30.23 -1.13 8.80
N PHE A 743 -30.12 -0.14 7.91
CA PHE A 743 -31.14 0.90 7.77
C PHE A 743 -31.71 0.97 6.35
N THR A 744 -32.84 1.65 6.24
CA THR A 744 -33.72 1.56 5.07
C THR A 744 -33.39 2.61 4.02
N MET A 745 -33.32 2.17 2.77
CA MET A 745 -33.44 3.03 1.59
C MET A 745 -34.79 2.79 0.94
N ARG A 746 -35.54 3.85 0.66
CA ARG A 746 -36.74 3.77 -0.17
C ARG A 746 -36.37 4.14 -1.59
N VAL A 747 -36.67 3.29 -2.54
CA VAL A 747 -36.47 3.55 -3.96
C VAL A 747 -37.79 4.01 -4.55
N HIS A 748 -37.74 5.13 -5.27
CA HIS A 748 -38.86 5.73 -6.00
C HIS A 748 -38.59 5.55 -7.49
N PRO A 749 -39.07 4.46 -8.10
CA PRO A 749 -38.92 4.27 -9.53
C PRO A 749 -39.57 5.40 -10.31
N LYS A 750 -38.96 5.81 -11.42
CA LYS A 750 -39.59 6.76 -12.34
C LYS A 750 -40.98 6.26 -12.79
N ASP A 751 -41.05 4.97 -13.10
CA ASP A 751 -42.24 4.26 -13.55
C ASP A 751 -42.48 3.04 -12.64
N GLY A 752 -43.18 3.21 -11.51
CA GLY A 752 -43.47 2.09 -10.62
C GLY A 752 -43.94 2.48 -9.22
N LYS A 753 -44.14 1.46 -8.38
CA LYS A 753 -44.41 1.65 -6.95
C LYS A 753 -43.09 1.75 -6.19
N THR A 754 -43.05 2.63 -5.20
CA THR A 754 -41.97 2.69 -4.21
C THR A 754 -41.75 1.32 -3.59
N PHE A 755 -40.49 0.94 -3.41
CA PHE A 755 -40.10 -0.27 -2.68
C PHE A 755 -38.94 0.03 -1.73
N GLU A 756 -38.79 -0.81 -0.71
CA GLU A 756 -37.72 -0.65 0.29
C GLU A 756 -36.59 -1.64 0.03
N VAL A 757 -35.37 -1.16 0.28
CA VAL A 757 -34.13 -1.93 0.24
C VAL A 757 -33.45 -1.77 1.59
N LYS A 758 -32.93 -2.88 2.14
CA LYS A 758 -32.14 -2.84 3.38
C LYS A 758 -30.67 -2.65 3.04
N LEU A 759 -30.04 -1.68 3.70
CA LEU A 759 -28.62 -1.38 3.55
C LEU A 759 -27.87 -1.74 4.83
N ALA A 760 -26.75 -2.42 4.68
CA ALA A 760 -25.80 -2.72 5.74
C ALA A 760 -24.64 -1.70 5.74
N HIS A 761 -24.02 -1.54 6.91
CA HIS A 761 -22.83 -0.71 7.08
C HIS A 761 -21.91 -1.28 8.16
N THR A 762 -20.67 -0.79 8.19
CA THR A 762 -19.66 -1.23 9.17
C THR A 762 -19.26 -0.13 10.16
N TYR A 763 -20.08 0.91 10.33
CA TYR A 763 -19.85 1.96 11.34
C TYR A 763 -19.78 1.38 12.75
N ASN A 764 -18.76 1.79 13.50
CA ASN A 764 -18.74 1.74 14.96
C ASN A 764 -19.18 3.10 15.55
N ALA A 765 -19.30 3.18 16.87
CA ALA A 765 -19.82 4.40 17.53
C ALA A 765 -18.97 5.68 17.23
N PRO A 766 -17.63 5.66 17.32
CA PRO A 766 -16.81 6.82 16.91
C PRO A 766 -17.03 7.26 15.46
N GLN A 767 -17.16 6.30 14.54
CA GLN A 767 -17.35 6.60 13.12
C GLN A 767 -18.73 7.22 12.83
N VAL A 768 -19.77 6.87 13.59
CA VAL A 768 -21.09 7.54 13.51
C VAL A 768 -20.96 9.02 13.86
N GLU A 769 -20.14 9.36 14.86
CA GLU A 769 -19.87 10.76 15.22
C GLU A 769 -19.12 11.52 14.11
N TRP A 770 -18.27 10.85 13.33
CA TRP A 770 -17.63 11.46 12.14
C TRP A 770 -18.68 11.89 11.12
N PHE A 771 -19.67 11.04 10.84
CA PHE A 771 -20.79 11.37 9.96
C PHE A 771 -21.60 12.56 10.51
N LYS A 772 -22.02 12.49 11.78
CA LYS A 772 -22.82 13.57 12.41
C LYS A 772 -22.11 14.92 12.38
N ASN A 773 -20.81 14.94 12.67
CA ASN A 773 -20.01 16.16 12.66
C ASN A 773 -19.60 16.62 11.25
N GLY A 774 -19.90 15.85 10.22
CA GLY A 774 -19.60 16.15 8.82
C GLY A 774 -18.23 15.64 8.33
N SER A 775 -17.32 15.29 9.25
CA SER A 775 -16.07 14.58 8.99
C SER A 775 -15.39 14.14 10.31
N ALA A 776 -14.41 13.26 10.23
CA ALA A 776 -13.53 12.92 11.34
C ALA A 776 -12.68 14.13 11.79
N LEU A 777 -12.23 14.95 10.84
CA LEU A 777 -11.48 16.17 11.11
C LEU A 777 -12.30 17.18 11.92
N ASN A 778 -13.58 17.36 11.58
CA ASN A 778 -14.50 18.20 12.35
C ASN A 778 -14.69 17.68 13.78
N THR A 779 -14.75 16.34 13.94
CA THR A 779 -14.84 15.70 15.26
C THR A 779 -13.59 15.98 16.10
N MET A 780 -12.40 15.87 15.50
CA MET A 780 -11.13 16.20 16.15
C MET A 780 -11.04 17.68 16.54
N ALA A 781 -11.44 18.59 15.64
CA ALA A 781 -11.46 20.03 15.92
C ALA A 781 -12.40 20.39 17.09
N LYS A 782 -13.60 19.80 17.14
CA LYS A 782 -14.53 19.96 18.28
C LYS A 782 -13.93 19.46 19.59
N ALA A 783 -13.26 18.30 19.58
CA ALA A 783 -12.64 17.73 20.77
C ALA A 783 -11.47 18.58 21.30
N ASN A 784 -10.69 19.20 20.41
CA ASN A 784 -9.61 20.10 20.80
C ASN A 784 -10.13 21.43 21.35
N ALA A 785 -11.16 22.01 20.72
CA ALA A 785 -11.79 23.24 21.20
C ALA A 785 -12.44 23.08 22.59
N ALA A 786 -12.89 21.87 22.96
CA ALA A 786 -13.42 21.59 24.29
C ALA A 786 -12.33 21.41 25.38
N LYS A 787 -11.06 21.23 24.99
CA LYS A 787 -9.91 21.06 25.91
C LYS A 787 -9.15 22.37 26.16
N ALA A 788 -9.24 23.31 25.23
CA ALA A 788 -8.69 24.67 25.35
C ALA A 788 -9.65 25.55 26.14
#